data_AF-A0A2E1H814-F1
#
_entry.id   AF-A0A2E1H814-F1
#
_cell.length_a   1.000
_cell.length_b   1.000
_cell.length_c   1.000
_cell.angle_alpha   90.00
_cell.angle_beta   90.00
_cell.angle_gamma   90.00
#
_symmetry.space_group_name_H-M   'P 1'
#
loop_
_entity.id
_entity.type
_entity.pdbx_description
1 polymer ?
#
loop_
_entity_poly.entity_id
_entity_poly.type
_entity_poly.pdbx_seq_one_letter_code
_entity_poly.pdbx_strand_id
1 'polypeptide(L)'
;MGMIGSLPDLRELGPGLSAVRIGVVDGTPDLAIPALARASLALEPTMRIAEPHGPDAHGTEICSLLFGDGMGLAQGCSGLILPVFFPDPRPSHQAPRATQTDIARALYMAVERGAAIVNVSAGQLSATAEASRHLEDALALCERRGVLVVAAAGNDGCACLHVPAAVASVLAVGAMDAAGRPAPTSNFGASYMANGILAPGDGIEVATLGGERVRRSGSSFATAVVAAVAARLLSAARRAGAGLGPLDIRTILIETARPCDPRADGECARILAGRLDVTAAIARLHRMLKPEAAGAFPPADIADDHEGSEPMIRESMSVQASAAAMPPAGRPASSNAVAQSDCGCGCGGAKKTGGQKTDDVSGDDGPGHAMADAAAFEDAGALQAGQPARARLPSRRDGGVMGQPSSLAQSGVTQQGCGCGGSKEPQKVYALGSVWFDFGNEARYDAIVQRIGDPVAANTPSVLFEMLTNDLSFATGITVILMQDQIPIYAITPAGPFAQEVYRDLLDAMATSLKDTGDMQRVAIPGFVHGSTRLMNGMVLPVIYPDPRGMVKWRAGELVSAAKAAIGQDDVDDDSIFNFLIRVYDELRNLGMSPEERAINFAATNAYQGASVFADGMRRGLELYGITVKRSPICRPDSDCWDVQVSMFDAENERRAGRVYRFTVDVSEVLPVTVGTARAWSVPLSALG
;
A
#
# COMPACT_ATOMS: atom_id res chain seq x y z
N MET A 1 15.35 -42.96 -9.63
CA MET A 1 15.48 -41.88 -10.64
C MET A 1 14.35 -40.89 -10.37
N GLY A 2 14.63 -39.71 -9.82
CA GLY A 2 13.60 -38.74 -9.41
C GLY A 2 12.95 -37.99 -10.58
N MET A 3 11.78 -37.39 -10.36
CA MET A 3 10.90 -36.72 -11.33
C MET A 3 11.56 -35.59 -12.16
N ILE A 4 12.72 -35.08 -11.78
CA ILE A 4 13.49 -34.13 -12.60
C ILE A 4 14.22 -34.84 -13.77
N GLY A 5 14.41 -36.16 -13.68
CA GLY A 5 14.98 -36.98 -14.75
C GLY A 5 14.10 -37.12 -15.99
N SER A 6 12.84 -36.67 -15.94
CA SER A 6 11.92 -36.62 -17.09
C SER A 6 11.91 -35.28 -17.84
N LEU A 7 12.82 -34.36 -17.51
CA LEU A 7 13.12 -33.16 -18.31
C LEU A 7 14.49 -33.27 -19.04
N PRO A 8 14.84 -34.38 -19.71
CA PRO A 8 16.12 -34.50 -20.40
C PRO A 8 16.30 -33.42 -21.48
N ASP A 9 15.19 -32.97 -22.08
CA ASP A 9 15.16 -31.99 -23.17
C ASP A 9 15.56 -30.58 -22.72
N LEU A 10 15.51 -30.26 -21.42
CA LEU A 10 15.97 -28.95 -20.94
C LEU A 10 17.48 -28.74 -21.20
N ARG A 11 18.24 -29.84 -21.32
CA ARG A 11 19.67 -29.79 -21.65
C ARG A 11 19.90 -29.37 -23.10
N GLU A 12 18.99 -29.70 -24.02
CA GLU A 12 19.09 -29.33 -25.44
C GLU A 12 19.12 -27.82 -25.64
N LEU A 13 18.43 -27.08 -24.77
CA LEU A 13 18.44 -25.62 -24.82
C LEU A 13 19.83 -25.02 -24.50
N GLY A 14 20.74 -25.74 -23.82
CA GLY A 14 22.04 -25.23 -23.32
C GLY A 14 21.88 -24.18 -22.22
N PRO A 15 22.83 -23.87 -21.31
CA PRO A 15 22.60 -23.21 -19.99
C PRO A 15 21.86 -21.87 -20.01
N GLY A 16 21.39 -21.40 -18.85
CA GLY A 16 20.71 -20.10 -18.71
C GLY A 16 21.63 -18.94 -19.05
N LEU A 17 21.07 -17.77 -19.29
CA LEU A 17 21.84 -16.52 -19.44
C LEU A 17 21.70 -15.68 -18.17
N SER A 18 22.80 -15.13 -17.67
CA SER A 18 22.78 -14.25 -16.48
C SER A 18 21.92 -13.00 -16.69
N ALA A 19 21.79 -12.54 -17.94
CA ALA A 19 20.91 -11.45 -18.35
C ALA A 19 19.40 -11.79 -18.31
N VAL A 20 19.05 -13.08 -18.19
CA VAL A 20 17.68 -13.51 -17.87
C VAL A 20 17.58 -13.59 -16.36
N ARG A 21 16.93 -12.59 -15.78
CA ARG A 21 16.70 -12.48 -14.33
C ARG A 21 15.32 -13.02 -13.97
N ILE A 22 15.27 -13.91 -12.99
CA ILE A 22 14.02 -14.47 -12.44
C ILE A 22 13.77 -13.83 -11.07
N GLY A 23 12.66 -13.11 -10.92
CA GLY A 23 12.16 -12.67 -9.62
C GLY A 23 11.53 -13.85 -8.87
N VAL A 24 11.89 -14.07 -7.61
CA VAL A 24 11.32 -15.11 -6.75
C VAL A 24 10.55 -14.44 -5.63
N VAL A 25 9.22 -14.46 -5.77
CA VAL A 25 8.27 -13.91 -4.80
C VAL A 25 7.88 -15.05 -3.86
N ASP A 26 8.59 -15.13 -2.73
CA ASP A 26 8.52 -16.21 -1.74
C ASP A 26 9.05 -15.71 -0.38
N GLY A 27 9.47 -16.60 0.52
CA GLY A 27 10.19 -16.23 1.73
C GLY A 27 11.70 -16.05 1.49
N THR A 28 12.42 -15.70 2.55
CA THR A 28 13.87 -15.44 2.45
C THR A 28 14.63 -16.77 2.44
N PRO A 29 15.42 -17.11 1.40
CA PRO A 29 16.14 -18.38 1.33
C PRO A 29 17.40 -18.39 2.19
N ASP A 30 17.84 -19.59 2.58
CA ASP A 30 19.14 -19.82 3.20
C ASP A 30 20.21 -19.84 2.12
N LEU A 31 20.80 -18.67 1.87
CA LEU A 31 21.87 -18.52 0.88
C LEU A 31 23.19 -19.18 1.33
N ALA A 32 23.31 -19.62 2.58
CA ALA A 32 24.52 -20.26 3.09
C ALA A 32 24.60 -21.75 2.76
N ILE A 33 23.51 -22.37 2.27
CA ILE A 33 23.54 -23.80 1.95
C ILE A 33 24.49 -24.08 0.76
N PRO A 34 25.23 -25.21 0.77
CA PRO A 34 26.13 -25.57 -0.32
C PRO A 34 25.47 -25.61 -1.70
N ALA A 35 24.18 -25.97 -1.76
CA ALA A 35 23.42 -26.03 -3.00
C ALA A 35 23.27 -24.65 -3.68
N LEU A 36 23.27 -23.54 -2.93
CA LEU A 36 23.10 -22.19 -3.47
C LEU A 36 24.41 -21.40 -3.57
N ALA A 37 25.54 -21.97 -3.13
CA ALA A 37 26.82 -21.27 -3.06
C ALA A 37 27.34 -20.73 -4.41
N ARG A 38 26.91 -21.32 -5.54
CA ARG A 38 27.28 -20.88 -6.91
C ARG A 38 26.17 -20.13 -7.64
N ALA A 39 25.01 -19.95 -7.01
CA ALA A 39 23.88 -19.27 -7.63
C ALA A 39 24.11 -17.75 -7.64
N SER A 40 23.75 -17.09 -8.74
CA SER A 40 23.79 -15.63 -8.84
C SER A 40 22.47 -15.05 -8.31
N LEU A 41 22.38 -14.88 -7.00
CA LEU A 41 21.17 -14.42 -6.31
C LEU A 41 21.41 -13.07 -5.64
N ALA A 42 20.47 -12.15 -5.84
CA ALA A 42 20.41 -10.88 -5.13
C ALA A 42 19.12 -10.82 -4.30
N LEU A 43 19.23 -10.45 -3.02
CA LEU A 43 18.08 -10.21 -2.16
C LEU A 43 17.68 -8.73 -2.25
N GLU A 44 16.40 -8.42 -2.50
CA GLU A 44 15.92 -7.04 -2.54
C GLU A 44 15.76 -6.49 -1.10
N PRO A 45 16.58 -5.51 -0.68
CA PRO A 45 16.57 -5.03 0.70
C PRO A 45 15.35 -4.17 1.04
N THR A 46 14.73 -3.51 0.05
CA THR A 46 13.57 -2.62 0.25
C THR A 46 12.27 -3.36 0.59
N MET A 47 12.28 -4.69 0.43
CA MET A 47 11.18 -5.58 0.82
C MET A 47 11.39 -6.21 2.21
N ARG A 48 12.50 -5.89 2.91
CA ARG A 48 12.72 -6.30 4.31
C ARG A 48 12.09 -5.28 5.25
N ILE A 49 11.05 -5.71 5.99
CA ILE A 49 10.58 -4.99 7.18
C ILE A 49 11.62 -5.18 8.31
N ALA A 50 11.70 -4.22 9.23
CA ALA A 50 12.76 -3.92 10.20
C ALA A 50 13.37 -5.08 11.04
N GLU A 51 12.79 -6.27 11.05
CA GLU A 51 13.38 -7.45 11.70
C GLU A 51 14.02 -8.38 10.65
N PRO A 52 15.28 -8.82 10.84
CA PRO A 52 15.91 -9.81 9.98
C PRO A 52 15.22 -11.16 10.17
N HIS A 53 14.19 -11.41 9.37
CA HIS A 53 13.59 -12.73 9.26
C HIS A 53 14.66 -13.69 8.75
N GLY A 54 14.92 -14.72 9.57
CA GLY A 54 15.84 -15.78 9.22
C GLY A 54 15.38 -16.53 7.97
N PRO A 55 16.25 -17.38 7.42
CA PRO A 55 15.89 -18.20 6.28
C PRO A 55 14.62 -19.04 6.51
N ASP A 56 13.76 -19.10 5.50
CA ASP A 56 12.56 -19.92 5.46
C ASP A 56 12.80 -21.16 4.58
N ALA A 57 12.17 -22.28 4.95
CA ALA A 57 12.34 -23.54 4.23
C ALA A 57 11.76 -23.50 2.82
N HIS A 58 10.59 -22.92 2.62
CA HIS A 58 9.90 -22.91 1.32
C HIS A 58 10.66 -22.07 0.29
N GLY A 59 11.09 -20.85 0.64
CA GLY A 59 11.91 -20.00 -0.22
C GLY A 59 13.27 -20.62 -0.52
N THR A 60 13.89 -21.30 0.45
CA THR A 60 15.12 -22.07 0.24
C THR A 60 14.91 -23.21 -0.76
N GLU A 61 13.84 -23.98 -0.58
CA GLU A 61 13.48 -25.11 -1.43
C GLU A 61 13.19 -24.65 -2.87
N ILE A 62 12.43 -23.57 -3.07
CA ILE A 62 12.16 -22.97 -4.38
C ILE A 62 13.44 -22.44 -5.03
N CYS A 63 14.29 -21.74 -4.29
CA CYS A 63 15.57 -21.26 -4.80
C CYS A 63 16.49 -22.41 -5.21
N SER A 64 16.52 -23.50 -4.44
CA SER A 64 17.31 -24.70 -4.76
C SER A 64 16.85 -25.36 -6.07
N LEU A 65 15.54 -25.40 -6.31
CA LEU A 65 14.94 -25.97 -7.51
C LEU A 65 15.24 -25.12 -8.75
N LEU A 66 15.26 -23.79 -8.60
CA LEU A 66 15.57 -22.88 -9.69
C LEU A 66 17.09 -22.81 -9.97
N PHE A 67 17.91 -22.62 -8.95
CA PHE A 67 19.31 -22.19 -9.10
C PHE A 67 20.35 -23.12 -8.49
N GLY A 68 19.94 -24.20 -7.84
CA GLY A 68 20.85 -25.08 -7.11
C GLY A 68 21.97 -25.68 -7.96
N ASP A 69 23.18 -25.76 -7.41
CA ASP A 69 24.32 -26.40 -8.06
C ASP A 69 24.05 -27.91 -8.25
N GLY A 70 24.17 -28.39 -9.48
CA GLY A 70 23.90 -29.79 -9.84
C GLY A 70 22.42 -30.23 -9.79
N MET A 71 21.46 -29.37 -9.42
CA MET A 71 20.03 -29.72 -9.39
C MET A 71 19.06 -28.66 -9.93
N GLY A 72 19.49 -27.40 -9.99
CA GLY A 72 18.67 -26.27 -10.44
C GLY A 72 18.27 -26.36 -11.91
N LEU A 73 17.00 -26.11 -12.19
CA LEU A 73 16.44 -26.16 -13.54
C LEU A 73 16.78 -24.92 -14.39
N ALA A 74 17.10 -23.79 -13.75
CA ALA A 74 17.43 -22.51 -14.37
C ALA A 74 18.92 -22.12 -14.21
N GLN A 75 19.82 -23.10 -14.07
CA GLN A 75 21.26 -22.85 -13.94
C GLN A 75 21.79 -21.92 -15.02
N GLY A 76 22.55 -20.90 -14.62
CA GLY A 76 23.11 -19.86 -15.49
C GLY A 76 22.27 -18.58 -15.57
N CYS A 77 21.00 -18.61 -15.15
CA CYS A 77 20.19 -17.40 -14.95
C CYS A 77 20.58 -16.69 -13.64
N SER A 78 20.22 -15.41 -13.52
CA SER A 78 20.30 -14.68 -12.24
C SER A 78 18.95 -14.66 -11.53
N GLY A 79 18.97 -14.62 -10.20
CA GLY A 79 17.77 -14.55 -9.36
C GLY A 79 17.69 -13.24 -8.58
N LEU A 80 16.48 -12.72 -8.43
CA LEU A 80 16.14 -11.62 -7.54
C LEU A 80 15.13 -12.13 -6.51
N ILE A 81 15.53 -12.21 -5.26
CA ILE A 81 14.68 -12.68 -4.16
C ILE A 81 13.85 -11.51 -3.64
N LEU A 82 12.53 -11.72 -3.58
CA LEU A 82 11.53 -10.74 -3.19
C LEU A 82 10.68 -11.33 -2.05
N PRO A 83 11.09 -11.13 -0.79
CA PRO A 83 10.37 -11.66 0.36
C PRO A 83 8.94 -11.11 0.47
N VAL A 84 7.94 -11.99 0.60
CA VAL A 84 6.52 -11.62 0.80
C VAL A 84 5.83 -12.37 1.95
N PHE A 85 6.49 -13.37 2.52
CA PHE A 85 6.01 -14.04 3.72
C PHE A 85 6.57 -13.35 4.95
N PHE A 86 5.67 -12.75 5.72
CA PHE A 86 5.97 -12.12 7.01
C PHE A 86 5.26 -12.91 8.11
N PRO A 87 5.86 -13.10 9.30
CA PRO A 87 5.22 -13.78 10.41
C PRO A 87 3.93 -13.10 10.82
N ASP A 88 2.94 -13.93 11.14
CA ASP A 88 1.72 -13.51 11.80
C ASP A 88 1.96 -13.51 13.33
N PRO A 89 1.80 -12.39 14.04
CA PRO A 89 2.01 -12.31 15.49
C PRO A 89 0.91 -13.02 16.32
N ARG A 90 -0.12 -13.61 15.69
CA ARG A 90 -1.15 -14.40 16.37
C ARG A 90 -0.63 -15.78 16.80
N PRO A 91 -1.03 -16.30 17.98
CA PRO A 91 -0.72 -17.67 18.34
C PRO A 91 -1.63 -18.64 17.57
N SER A 92 -1.03 -19.48 16.72
CA SER A 92 -1.43 -20.86 16.35
C SER A 92 -1.42 -21.17 14.84
N HIS A 93 -0.59 -22.16 14.49
CA HIS A 93 -0.73 -23.15 13.40
C HIS A 93 -0.97 -22.73 11.93
N GLN A 94 -1.00 -21.46 11.55
CA GLN A 94 -1.17 -21.07 10.13
C GLN A 94 0.14 -20.61 9.50
N ALA A 95 0.43 -21.15 8.31
CA ALA A 95 1.58 -20.73 7.51
C ALA A 95 1.47 -19.23 7.16
N PRO A 96 2.60 -18.50 7.08
CA PRO A 96 2.59 -17.07 6.73
C PRO A 96 1.88 -16.87 5.39
N ARG A 97 0.99 -15.88 5.33
CA ARG A 97 0.19 -15.58 4.13
C ARG A 97 0.82 -14.42 3.36
N ALA A 98 0.89 -14.53 2.05
CA ALA A 98 1.26 -13.41 1.18
C ALA A 98 0.00 -12.59 0.85
N THR A 99 -0.05 -11.34 1.29
CA THR A 99 -1.17 -10.45 0.94
C THR A 99 -1.05 -9.99 -0.52
N GLN A 100 -2.16 -9.63 -1.15
CA GLN A 100 -2.12 -9.07 -2.51
C GLN A 100 -1.27 -7.79 -2.59
N THR A 101 -1.23 -6.97 -1.54
CA THR A 101 -0.40 -5.75 -1.47
C THR A 101 1.10 -6.09 -1.48
N ASP A 102 1.51 -7.12 -0.74
CA ASP A 102 2.92 -7.54 -0.69
C ASP A 102 3.37 -8.14 -2.03
N ILE A 103 2.50 -8.94 -2.64
CA ILE A 103 2.73 -9.46 -4.00
C ILE A 103 2.82 -8.31 -4.99
N ALA A 104 1.93 -7.30 -4.91
CA ALA A 104 1.97 -6.13 -5.80
C ALA A 104 3.29 -5.37 -5.66
N ARG A 105 3.74 -5.09 -4.43
CA ARG A 105 5.05 -4.45 -4.16
C ARG A 105 6.20 -5.26 -4.73
N ALA A 106 6.19 -6.58 -4.53
CA ALA A 106 7.20 -7.47 -5.08
C ALA A 106 7.24 -7.43 -6.62
N LEU A 107 6.09 -7.37 -7.28
CA LEU A 107 6.00 -7.24 -8.74
C LEU A 107 6.54 -5.89 -9.23
N TYR A 108 6.21 -4.77 -8.57
CA TYR A 108 6.82 -3.47 -8.88
C TYR A 108 8.34 -3.52 -8.79
N MET A 109 8.87 -4.07 -7.70
CA MET A 109 10.33 -4.23 -7.51
C MET A 109 10.94 -5.16 -8.57
N ALA A 110 10.27 -6.26 -8.91
CA ALA A 110 10.73 -7.16 -9.95
C ALA A 110 10.89 -6.45 -11.30
N VAL A 111 9.90 -5.63 -11.68
CA VAL A 111 9.93 -4.82 -12.91
C VAL A 111 11.05 -3.79 -12.86
N GLU A 112 11.17 -3.02 -11.78
CA GLU A 112 12.20 -2.00 -11.62
C GLU A 112 13.62 -2.56 -11.65
N ARG A 113 13.81 -3.76 -11.09
CA ARG A 113 15.08 -4.49 -11.09
C ARG A 113 15.28 -5.31 -12.35
N GLY A 114 14.42 -5.19 -13.36
CA GLY A 114 14.58 -5.81 -14.67
C GLY A 114 14.47 -7.34 -14.66
N ALA A 115 13.61 -7.90 -13.80
CA ALA A 115 13.23 -9.31 -13.90
C ALA A 115 12.48 -9.53 -15.22
N ALA A 116 12.87 -10.58 -15.96
CA ALA A 116 12.18 -10.98 -17.19
C ALA A 116 11.00 -11.90 -16.88
N ILE A 117 11.13 -12.71 -15.82
CA ILE A 117 10.14 -13.68 -15.36
C ILE A 117 10.01 -13.51 -13.85
N VAL A 118 8.80 -13.58 -13.31
CA VAL A 118 8.54 -13.57 -11.87
C VAL A 118 7.82 -14.85 -11.48
N ASN A 119 8.47 -15.66 -10.65
CA ASN A 119 7.91 -16.83 -10.01
C ASN A 119 7.21 -16.41 -8.73
N VAL A 120 5.89 -16.54 -8.69
CA VAL A 120 5.05 -16.28 -7.52
C VAL A 120 4.55 -17.61 -6.96
N SER A 121 5.31 -18.16 -6.02
CA SER A 121 4.98 -19.41 -5.33
C SER A 121 4.07 -19.15 -4.11
N ALA A 122 3.14 -18.21 -4.28
CA ALA A 122 2.22 -17.74 -3.27
C ALA A 122 0.92 -17.26 -3.92
N GLY A 123 -0.15 -17.13 -3.15
CA GLY A 123 -1.40 -16.56 -3.63
C GLY A 123 -2.44 -16.46 -2.51
N GLN A 124 -3.42 -15.60 -2.71
CA GLN A 124 -4.53 -15.40 -1.79
C GLN A 124 -5.79 -16.05 -2.37
N LEU A 125 -6.43 -16.92 -1.60
CA LEU A 125 -7.73 -17.51 -1.93
C LEU A 125 -8.77 -16.39 -2.14
N SER A 126 -9.49 -16.46 -3.25
CA SER A 126 -10.49 -15.49 -3.67
C SER A 126 -11.70 -16.20 -4.27
N ALA A 127 -12.88 -15.60 -4.10
CA ALA A 127 -14.11 -16.08 -4.75
C ALA A 127 -14.12 -15.76 -6.26
N THR A 128 -13.37 -14.75 -6.70
CA THR A 128 -13.31 -14.28 -8.08
C THR A 128 -11.88 -14.21 -8.59
N ALA A 129 -11.72 -14.07 -9.91
CA ALA A 129 -10.43 -13.81 -10.54
C ALA A 129 -9.98 -12.34 -10.42
N GLU A 130 -10.75 -11.50 -9.73
CA GLU A 130 -10.46 -10.08 -9.58
C GLU A 130 -9.35 -9.87 -8.55
N ALA A 131 -8.39 -9.03 -8.91
CA ALA A 131 -7.34 -8.59 -8.02
C ALA A 131 -7.71 -7.25 -7.38
N SER A 132 -7.18 -6.99 -6.18
CA SER A 132 -7.17 -5.63 -5.62
C SER A 132 -6.48 -4.68 -6.60
N ARG A 133 -6.92 -3.43 -6.62
CA ARG A 133 -6.44 -2.42 -7.56
C ARG A 133 -4.91 -2.31 -7.63
N HIS A 134 -4.22 -2.38 -6.49
CA HIS A 134 -2.76 -2.32 -6.44
C HIS A 134 -2.09 -3.50 -7.15
N LEU A 135 -2.65 -4.71 -7.00
CA LEU A 135 -2.15 -5.91 -7.65
C LEU A 135 -2.51 -5.93 -9.14
N GLU A 136 -3.70 -5.47 -9.50
CA GLU A 136 -4.10 -5.27 -10.89
C GLU A 136 -3.16 -4.29 -11.60
N ASP A 137 -2.87 -3.13 -11.00
CA ASP A 137 -1.95 -2.13 -11.54
C ASP A 137 -0.51 -2.68 -11.70
N ALA A 138 -0.05 -3.49 -10.74
CA ALA A 138 1.25 -4.13 -10.79
C ALA A 138 1.34 -5.19 -11.91
N LEU A 139 0.31 -6.03 -12.05
CA LEU A 139 0.22 -7.02 -13.13
C LEU A 139 0.13 -6.36 -14.50
N ALA A 140 -0.66 -5.29 -14.62
CA ALA A 140 -0.73 -4.48 -15.84
C ALA A 140 0.62 -3.81 -16.16
N LEU A 141 1.38 -3.39 -15.14
CA LEU A 141 2.75 -2.91 -15.34
C LEU A 141 3.68 -4.01 -15.85
N CYS A 142 3.63 -5.21 -15.28
CA CYS A 142 4.41 -6.35 -15.74
C CYS A 142 4.14 -6.62 -17.23
N GLU A 143 2.87 -6.66 -17.63
CA GLU A 143 2.46 -6.88 -19.02
C GLU A 143 2.98 -5.76 -19.95
N ARG A 144 2.78 -4.48 -19.60
CA ARG A 144 3.29 -3.34 -20.39
C ARG A 144 4.81 -3.33 -20.52
N ARG A 145 5.53 -3.89 -19.55
CA ARG A 145 7.00 -3.99 -19.54
C ARG A 145 7.52 -5.31 -20.11
N GLY A 146 6.62 -6.20 -20.56
CA GLY A 146 6.99 -7.49 -21.14
C GLY A 146 7.53 -8.48 -20.12
N VAL A 147 7.14 -8.38 -18.86
CA VAL A 147 7.55 -9.29 -17.78
C VAL A 147 6.52 -10.41 -17.64
N LEU A 148 6.98 -11.66 -17.69
CA LEU A 148 6.12 -12.83 -17.51
C LEU A 148 5.93 -13.15 -16.03
N VAL A 149 4.70 -13.09 -15.53
CA VAL A 149 4.35 -13.55 -14.18
C VAL A 149 3.83 -15.00 -14.25
N VAL A 150 4.43 -15.88 -13.45
CA VAL A 150 4.06 -17.31 -13.33
C VAL A 150 3.66 -17.55 -11.88
N ALA A 151 2.44 -18.01 -11.63
CA ALA A 151 1.90 -18.12 -10.27
C ALA A 151 1.21 -19.46 -9.99
N ALA A 152 1.31 -19.91 -8.74
CA ALA A 152 0.71 -21.16 -8.28
C ALA A 152 -0.82 -21.07 -8.19
N ALA A 153 -1.52 -22.07 -8.72
CA ALA A 153 -2.99 -22.14 -8.68
C ALA A 153 -3.57 -22.38 -7.27
N GLY A 154 -2.76 -22.87 -6.33
CA GLY A 154 -3.16 -23.22 -4.96
C GLY A 154 -3.24 -24.73 -4.71
N ASN A 155 -3.35 -25.11 -3.44
CA ASN A 155 -3.18 -26.49 -2.95
C ASN A 155 -4.40 -27.01 -2.15
N ASP A 156 -5.58 -26.40 -2.34
CA ASP A 156 -6.81 -26.68 -1.59
C ASP A 156 -7.59 -27.88 -2.15
N GLY A 157 -7.25 -28.35 -3.35
CA GLY A 157 -7.88 -29.51 -3.99
C GLY A 157 -9.29 -29.26 -4.51
N CYS A 158 -9.68 -28.00 -4.69
CA CYS A 158 -11.04 -27.60 -5.05
C CYS A 158 -11.09 -26.72 -6.31
N ALA A 159 -12.32 -26.49 -6.78
CA ALA A 159 -12.62 -25.55 -7.87
C ALA A 159 -12.53 -24.09 -7.37
N CYS A 160 -11.34 -23.70 -6.91
CA CYS A 160 -11.10 -22.49 -6.13
C CYS A 160 -10.02 -21.63 -6.79
N LEU A 161 -10.13 -20.31 -6.66
CA LEU A 161 -9.25 -19.36 -7.33
C LEU A 161 -8.28 -18.72 -6.33
N HIS A 162 -7.02 -18.63 -6.73
CA HIS A 162 -5.98 -17.89 -6.02
C HIS A 162 -5.53 -16.73 -6.90
N VAL A 163 -5.45 -15.55 -6.30
CA VAL A 163 -4.92 -14.35 -6.95
C VAL A 163 -3.46 -14.18 -6.51
N PRO A 164 -2.49 -13.98 -7.42
CA PRO A 164 -2.67 -13.50 -8.80
C PRO A 164 -2.89 -14.57 -9.89
N ALA A 165 -2.78 -15.87 -9.60
CA ALA A 165 -2.83 -16.92 -10.63
C ALA A 165 -4.11 -16.89 -11.49
N ALA A 166 -5.25 -16.55 -10.90
CA ALA A 166 -6.53 -16.49 -11.60
C ALA A 166 -6.65 -15.31 -12.59
N VAL A 167 -5.75 -14.32 -12.53
CA VAL A 167 -5.76 -13.13 -13.40
C VAL A 167 -5.27 -13.52 -14.80
N ALA A 168 -6.02 -13.13 -15.84
CA ALA A 168 -5.81 -13.60 -17.20
C ALA A 168 -4.38 -13.37 -17.77
N SER A 169 -3.72 -12.27 -17.42
CA SER A 169 -2.37 -11.94 -17.87
C SER A 169 -1.28 -12.83 -17.24
N VAL A 170 -1.59 -13.50 -16.14
CA VAL A 170 -0.68 -14.40 -15.41
C VAL A 170 -0.69 -15.79 -16.04
N LEU A 171 0.45 -16.50 -16.03
CA LEU A 171 0.51 -17.92 -16.34
C LEU A 171 0.26 -18.72 -15.05
N ALA A 172 -0.93 -19.29 -14.91
CA ALA A 172 -1.28 -20.11 -13.76
C ALA A 172 -0.64 -21.51 -13.86
N VAL A 173 -0.20 -22.06 -12.73
CA VAL A 173 0.44 -23.38 -12.72
C VAL A 173 -0.19 -24.27 -11.65
N GLY A 174 -0.76 -25.38 -12.09
CA GLY A 174 -1.20 -26.48 -11.24
C GLY A 174 -0.15 -27.60 -11.16
N ALA A 175 -0.28 -28.48 -10.17
CA ALA A 175 0.65 -29.58 -9.96
C ALA A 175 0.12 -30.89 -10.58
N MET A 176 1.02 -31.66 -11.19
CA MET A 176 0.78 -33.03 -11.61
C MET A 176 1.82 -34.01 -11.07
N ASP A 177 1.46 -35.28 -11.01
CA ASP A 177 2.33 -36.39 -10.66
C ASP A 177 3.21 -36.84 -11.86
N ALA A 178 4.09 -37.81 -11.62
CA ALA A 178 4.98 -38.36 -12.65
C ALA A 178 4.25 -39.02 -13.84
N ALA A 179 2.98 -39.43 -13.66
CA ALA A 179 2.15 -40.01 -14.71
C ALA A 179 1.38 -38.92 -15.49
N GLY A 180 1.56 -37.64 -15.15
CA GLY A 180 0.84 -36.53 -15.74
C GLY A 180 -0.59 -36.39 -15.23
N ARG A 181 -0.94 -37.02 -14.12
CA ARG A 181 -2.28 -36.85 -13.51
C ARG A 181 -2.28 -35.63 -12.60
N PRO A 182 -3.36 -34.82 -12.58
CA PRO A 182 -3.45 -33.69 -11.66
C PRO A 182 -3.28 -34.16 -10.22
N ALA A 183 -2.48 -33.45 -9.43
CA ALA A 183 -2.31 -33.76 -8.02
C ALA A 183 -3.65 -33.55 -7.29
N PRO A 184 -4.02 -34.40 -6.32
CA PRO A 184 -5.30 -34.28 -5.61
C PRO A 184 -5.51 -32.93 -4.93
N THR A 185 -4.43 -32.28 -4.49
CA THR A 185 -4.42 -30.95 -3.88
C THR A 185 -4.42 -29.80 -4.88
N SER A 186 -4.17 -30.04 -6.18
CA SER A 186 -4.10 -28.95 -7.15
C SER A 186 -5.48 -28.33 -7.38
N ASN A 187 -5.58 -27.02 -7.20
CA ASN A 187 -6.78 -26.25 -7.53
C ASN A 187 -7.02 -26.19 -9.04
N PHE A 188 -8.28 -25.97 -9.41
CA PHE A 188 -8.74 -25.86 -10.79
C PHE A 188 -9.92 -24.89 -10.89
N GLY A 189 -10.35 -24.52 -12.10
CA GLY A 189 -11.45 -23.58 -12.29
C GLY A 189 -11.47 -22.97 -13.68
N ALA A 190 -12.59 -22.33 -14.04
CA ALA A 190 -12.80 -21.78 -15.37
C ALA A 190 -11.72 -20.75 -15.77
N SER A 191 -11.30 -19.88 -14.85
CA SER A 191 -10.23 -18.91 -15.10
C SER A 191 -8.93 -19.59 -15.51
N TYR A 192 -8.55 -20.65 -14.80
CA TYR A 192 -7.33 -21.41 -15.09
C TYR A 192 -7.38 -22.20 -16.40
N MET A 193 -8.56 -22.49 -16.96
CA MET A 193 -8.65 -23.11 -18.29
C MET A 193 -8.18 -22.16 -19.40
N ALA A 194 -8.22 -20.85 -19.18
CA ALA A 194 -7.80 -19.85 -20.16
C ALA A 194 -6.30 -19.50 -20.08
N ASN A 195 -5.72 -19.55 -18.88
CA ASN A 195 -4.37 -19.04 -18.62
C ASN A 195 -3.46 -20.01 -17.85
N GLY A 196 -3.88 -21.25 -17.61
CA GLY A 196 -3.19 -22.19 -16.72
C GLY A 196 -2.71 -23.49 -17.38
N ILE A 197 -1.58 -24.02 -16.91
CA ILE A 197 -1.06 -25.33 -17.32
C ILE A 197 -0.71 -26.20 -16.10
N LEU A 198 -0.70 -27.52 -16.26
CA LEU A 198 -0.15 -28.45 -15.27
C LEU A 198 1.35 -28.68 -15.49
N ALA A 199 2.12 -28.69 -14.41
CA ALA A 199 3.54 -29.03 -14.44
C ALA A 199 3.91 -30.00 -13.30
N PRO A 200 5.02 -30.76 -13.42
CA PRO A 200 5.45 -31.68 -12.36
C PRO A 200 5.60 -30.94 -11.04
N GLY A 201 4.81 -31.34 -10.04
CA GLY A 201 4.77 -30.68 -8.74
C GLY A 201 4.61 -31.62 -7.57
N ASP A 202 4.44 -32.92 -7.80
CA ASP A 202 4.48 -33.94 -6.76
C ASP A 202 5.91 -34.47 -6.59
N GLY A 203 6.34 -34.81 -5.37
CA GLY A 203 7.59 -35.52 -5.06
C GLY A 203 8.88 -34.94 -5.66
N ILE A 204 8.96 -33.62 -5.82
CA ILE A 204 10.11 -32.91 -6.39
C ILE A 204 11.25 -32.88 -5.37
N GLU A 205 12.46 -33.26 -5.80
CA GLU A 205 13.66 -33.23 -4.95
C GLU A 205 14.23 -31.80 -4.89
N VAL A 206 14.37 -31.27 -3.68
CA VAL A 206 14.84 -29.91 -3.38
C VAL A 206 15.83 -29.94 -2.21
N ALA A 207 16.67 -28.92 -2.09
CA ALA A 207 17.49 -28.70 -0.90
C ALA A 207 16.75 -27.74 0.06
N THR A 208 16.65 -28.12 1.33
CA THR A 208 15.98 -27.33 2.38
C THR A 208 17.01 -26.67 3.32
N LEU A 209 16.53 -26.05 4.41
CA LEU A 209 17.39 -25.47 5.44
C LEU A 209 18.45 -26.46 5.92
N GLY A 210 19.69 -25.99 6.10
CA GLY A 210 20.83 -26.85 6.45
C GLY A 210 21.40 -27.69 5.29
N GLY A 211 20.78 -27.63 4.10
CA GLY A 211 21.31 -28.25 2.88
C GLY A 211 20.90 -29.71 2.64
N GLU A 212 20.03 -30.27 3.47
CA GLU A 212 19.48 -31.62 3.26
C GLU A 212 18.60 -31.70 2.02
N ARG A 213 18.62 -32.85 1.34
CA ARG A 213 17.73 -33.10 0.20
C ARG A 213 16.44 -33.76 0.66
N VAL A 214 15.33 -33.14 0.31
CA VAL A 214 13.98 -33.59 0.68
C VAL A 214 13.09 -33.64 -0.55
N ARG A 215 12.01 -34.42 -0.47
CA ARG A 215 10.95 -34.39 -1.48
C ARG A 215 9.79 -33.54 -1.00
N ARG A 216 9.25 -32.73 -1.90
CA ARG A 216 8.12 -31.85 -1.64
C ARG A 216 7.08 -31.94 -2.75
N SER A 217 5.83 -31.64 -2.40
CA SER A 217 4.71 -31.65 -3.32
C SER A 217 3.90 -30.38 -3.19
N GLY A 218 3.44 -29.81 -4.30
CA GLY A 218 2.61 -28.60 -4.33
C GLY A 218 2.73 -27.82 -5.64
N SER A 219 1.73 -26.98 -5.90
CA SER A 219 1.71 -26.06 -7.05
C SER A 219 2.86 -25.04 -7.02
N SER A 220 3.40 -24.70 -5.84
CA SER A 220 4.61 -23.89 -5.69
C SER A 220 5.81 -24.47 -6.44
N PHE A 221 6.05 -25.78 -6.32
CA PHE A 221 7.17 -26.46 -6.98
C PHE A 221 6.93 -26.58 -8.49
N ALA A 222 5.68 -26.86 -8.90
CA ALA A 222 5.29 -26.86 -10.31
C ALA A 222 5.51 -25.47 -10.95
N THR A 223 5.19 -24.39 -10.24
CA THR A 223 5.40 -23.00 -10.67
C THR A 223 6.89 -22.74 -10.94
N ALA A 224 7.76 -23.16 -10.02
CA ALA A 224 9.21 -23.04 -10.20
C ALA A 224 9.74 -23.85 -11.39
N VAL A 225 9.19 -25.05 -11.64
CA VAL A 225 9.50 -25.83 -12.86
C VAL A 225 9.16 -25.03 -14.11
N VAL A 226 7.95 -24.47 -14.21
CA VAL A 226 7.52 -23.67 -15.37
C VAL A 226 8.35 -22.40 -15.54
N ALA A 227 8.62 -21.67 -14.44
CA ALA A 227 9.46 -20.48 -14.47
C ALA A 227 10.88 -20.80 -14.96
N ALA A 228 11.44 -21.94 -14.56
CA ALA A 228 12.71 -22.41 -15.08
C ALA A 228 12.63 -22.73 -16.58
N VAL A 229 11.65 -23.52 -17.04
CA VAL A 229 11.49 -23.83 -18.47
C VAL A 229 11.37 -22.54 -19.29
N ALA A 230 10.55 -21.58 -18.85
CA ALA A 230 10.41 -20.29 -19.49
C ALA A 230 11.74 -19.53 -19.59
N ALA A 231 12.53 -19.50 -18.51
CA ALA A 231 13.82 -18.82 -18.50
C ALA A 231 14.84 -19.47 -19.43
N ARG A 232 14.79 -20.80 -19.57
CA ARG A 232 15.67 -21.59 -20.44
C ARG A 232 15.32 -21.38 -21.92
N LEU A 233 14.02 -21.35 -22.26
CA LEU A 233 13.52 -21.00 -23.59
C LEU A 233 13.91 -19.57 -23.97
N LEU A 234 13.69 -18.60 -23.08
CA LEU A 234 14.08 -17.20 -23.29
C LEU A 234 15.60 -17.05 -23.47
N SER A 235 16.39 -17.79 -22.70
CA SER A 235 17.85 -17.82 -22.82
C SER A 235 18.29 -18.35 -24.19
N ALA A 236 17.66 -19.41 -24.69
CA ALA A 236 17.94 -19.98 -26.01
C ALA A 236 17.54 -19.02 -27.13
N ALA A 237 16.38 -18.38 -27.04
CA ALA A 237 15.92 -17.37 -27.99
C ALA A 237 16.90 -16.19 -28.08
N ARG A 238 17.35 -15.67 -26.94
CA ARG A 238 18.33 -14.58 -26.87
C ARG A 238 19.69 -14.96 -27.44
N ARG A 239 20.18 -16.19 -27.20
CA ARG A 239 21.41 -16.69 -27.83
C ARG A 239 21.31 -16.77 -29.34
N ALA A 240 20.14 -17.13 -29.85
CA ALA A 240 19.86 -17.15 -31.28
C ALA A 240 19.64 -15.75 -31.89
N GLY A 241 19.68 -14.68 -31.09
CA GLY A 241 19.47 -13.31 -31.55
C GLY A 241 18.03 -12.98 -31.92
N ALA A 242 17.05 -13.80 -31.49
CA ALA A 242 15.65 -13.55 -31.78
C ALA A 242 15.06 -12.46 -30.86
N GLY A 243 14.20 -11.61 -31.43
CA GLY A 243 13.48 -10.56 -30.71
C GLY A 243 12.31 -11.06 -29.85
N LEU A 244 12.35 -12.32 -29.39
CA LEU A 244 11.29 -12.91 -28.57
C LEU A 244 11.39 -12.44 -27.12
N GLY A 245 10.28 -11.96 -26.58
CA GLY A 245 10.13 -11.51 -25.21
C GLY A 245 9.54 -12.59 -24.29
N PRO A 246 9.52 -12.35 -22.96
CA PRO A 246 8.92 -13.26 -22.00
C PRO A 246 7.45 -13.60 -22.27
N LEU A 247 6.66 -12.65 -22.79
CA LEU A 247 5.25 -12.89 -23.13
C LEU A 247 5.09 -13.81 -24.35
N ASP A 248 6.03 -13.81 -25.30
CA ASP A 248 6.04 -14.79 -26.39
C ASP A 248 6.29 -16.20 -25.86
N ILE A 249 7.16 -16.33 -24.85
CA ILE A 249 7.42 -17.61 -24.18
C ILE A 249 6.17 -18.12 -23.45
N ARG A 250 5.39 -17.23 -22.80
CA ARG A 250 4.08 -17.60 -22.23
C ARG A 250 3.16 -18.20 -23.28
N THR A 251 3.06 -17.55 -24.45
CA THR A 251 2.24 -18.04 -25.56
C THR A 251 2.71 -19.42 -26.03
N ILE A 252 4.02 -19.61 -26.22
CA ILE A 252 4.58 -20.92 -26.59
C ILE A 252 4.16 -21.99 -25.58
N LEU A 253 4.34 -21.73 -24.29
CA LEU A 253 4.04 -22.71 -23.23
C LEU A 253 2.56 -23.11 -23.18
N ILE A 254 1.65 -22.16 -23.39
CA ILE A 254 0.20 -22.43 -23.42
C ILE A 254 -0.19 -23.15 -24.71
N GLU A 255 0.26 -22.67 -25.88
CA GLU A 255 -0.08 -23.26 -27.19
C GLU A 255 0.43 -24.70 -27.35
N THR A 256 1.56 -25.03 -26.74
CA THR A 256 2.15 -26.36 -26.83
C THR A 256 1.76 -27.27 -25.67
N ALA A 257 0.98 -26.79 -24.71
CA ALA A 257 0.51 -27.62 -23.61
C ALA A 257 -0.34 -28.77 -24.16
N ARG A 258 -0.06 -30.00 -23.70
CA ARG A 258 -0.81 -31.18 -24.14
C ARG A 258 -2.24 -31.11 -23.58
N PRO A 259 -3.27 -30.99 -24.41
CA PRO A 259 -4.64 -30.87 -23.94
C PRO A 259 -5.10 -32.17 -23.25
N CYS A 260 -6.23 -32.10 -22.56
CA CYS A 260 -6.89 -33.30 -22.04
C CYS A 260 -7.37 -34.21 -23.18
N ASP A 261 -7.17 -35.52 -23.06
CA ASP A 261 -7.85 -36.53 -23.88
C ASP A 261 -8.98 -37.16 -23.06
N PRO A 262 -10.27 -36.85 -23.30
CA PRO A 262 -11.39 -37.39 -22.52
C PRO A 262 -11.52 -38.92 -22.50
N ARG A 263 -10.83 -39.63 -23.42
CA ARG A 263 -10.85 -41.10 -23.48
C ARG A 263 -9.77 -41.74 -22.61
N ALA A 264 -8.66 -41.04 -22.42
CA ALA A 264 -7.51 -41.52 -21.64
C ALA A 264 -7.44 -40.85 -20.25
N ASP A 265 -7.96 -39.63 -20.14
CA ASP A 265 -7.93 -38.77 -18.98
C ASP A 265 -9.32 -38.65 -18.36
N GLY A 266 -9.45 -38.92 -17.05
CA GLY A 266 -10.74 -38.83 -16.35
C GLY A 266 -11.14 -37.40 -15.96
N GLU A 267 -10.20 -36.60 -15.46
CA GLU A 267 -10.49 -35.32 -14.78
C GLU A 267 -10.09 -34.10 -15.64
N CYS A 268 -10.65 -33.97 -16.84
CA CYS A 268 -10.29 -32.90 -17.79
C CYS A 268 -10.40 -31.47 -17.23
N ALA A 269 -11.38 -31.19 -16.38
CA ALA A 269 -11.54 -29.88 -15.75
C ALA A 269 -10.33 -29.49 -14.88
N ARG A 270 -9.56 -30.47 -14.40
CA ARG A 270 -8.37 -30.27 -13.55
C ARG A 270 -7.07 -30.17 -14.33
N ILE A 271 -7.11 -30.37 -15.65
CA ILE A 271 -5.93 -30.31 -16.53
C ILE A 271 -5.67 -28.88 -17.04
N LEU A 272 -6.54 -27.92 -16.67
CA LEU A 272 -6.43 -26.51 -17.05
C LEU A 272 -6.43 -26.37 -18.59
N ALA A 273 -5.58 -25.54 -19.18
CA ALA A 273 -5.40 -25.49 -20.63
C ALA A 273 -4.63 -26.72 -21.18
N GLY A 274 -3.88 -27.43 -20.33
CA GLY A 274 -3.10 -28.60 -20.73
C GLY A 274 -1.91 -28.88 -19.81
N ARG A 275 -1.15 -29.92 -20.13
CA ARG A 275 0.07 -30.31 -19.42
C ARG A 275 1.30 -29.75 -20.11
N LEU A 276 2.28 -29.29 -19.33
CA LEU A 276 3.57 -28.81 -19.83
C LEU A 276 4.22 -29.88 -20.73
N ASP A 277 4.45 -29.53 -22.00
CA ASP A 277 5.17 -30.35 -22.97
C ASP A 277 6.41 -29.58 -23.45
N VAL A 278 7.55 -29.88 -22.83
CA VAL A 278 8.81 -29.15 -23.08
C VAL A 278 9.33 -29.42 -24.48
N THR A 279 9.22 -30.66 -24.98
CA THR A 279 9.67 -31.03 -26.33
C THR A 279 8.90 -30.22 -27.38
N ALA A 280 7.58 -30.13 -27.24
CA ALA A 280 6.73 -29.35 -28.14
C ALA A 280 7.06 -27.84 -28.06
N ALA A 281 7.33 -27.31 -26.87
CA ALA A 281 7.75 -25.92 -26.67
C ALA A 281 9.10 -25.61 -27.36
N ILE A 282 10.08 -26.50 -27.24
CA ILE A 282 11.39 -26.37 -27.91
C ILE A 282 11.22 -26.42 -29.43
N ALA A 283 10.42 -27.37 -29.95
CA ALA A 283 10.16 -27.48 -31.38
C ALA A 283 9.42 -26.24 -31.92
N ARG A 284 8.48 -25.68 -31.16
CA ARG A 284 7.81 -24.41 -31.49
C ARG A 284 8.79 -23.25 -31.53
N LEU A 285 9.67 -23.13 -30.53
CA LEU A 285 10.73 -22.12 -30.52
C LEU A 285 11.64 -22.26 -31.75
N HIS A 286 12.13 -23.46 -32.06
CA HIS A 286 13.00 -23.69 -33.22
C HIS A 286 12.33 -23.31 -34.56
N ARG A 287 11.02 -23.57 -34.71
CA ARG A 287 10.26 -23.12 -35.88
C ARG A 287 10.15 -21.60 -35.96
N MET A 288 10.05 -20.89 -34.82
CA MET A 288 10.05 -19.43 -34.81
C MET A 288 11.43 -18.83 -35.08
N LEU A 289 12.51 -19.53 -34.70
CA LEU A 289 13.90 -19.11 -34.96
C LEU A 289 14.33 -19.34 -36.41
N LYS A 290 13.75 -20.33 -37.10
CA LYS A 290 13.97 -20.61 -38.51
C LYS A 290 12.70 -20.29 -39.29
N PRO A 291 12.46 -19.03 -39.69
CA PRO A 291 11.47 -18.80 -40.72
C PRO A 291 11.93 -19.57 -41.95
N GLU A 292 11.15 -20.56 -42.39
CA GLU A 292 11.42 -21.21 -43.67
C GLU A 292 11.55 -20.12 -44.73
N ALA A 293 12.51 -20.30 -45.64
CA ALA A 293 12.64 -19.52 -46.85
C ALA A 293 11.39 -19.71 -47.72
N ALA A 294 10.29 -19.06 -47.36
CA ALA A 294 9.10 -18.91 -48.18
C ALA A 294 9.41 -17.86 -49.26
N GLY A 295 10.20 -18.29 -50.25
CA GLY A 295 10.72 -17.46 -51.32
C GLY A 295 11.17 -18.30 -52.51
N ALA A 296 10.36 -19.28 -52.91
CA ALA A 296 10.45 -19.93 -54.21
C ALA A 296 9.08 -20.50 -54.59
N PHE A 297 8.19 -19.64 -55.11
CA PHE A 297 7.11 -20.11 -55.96
C PHE A 297 7.73 -20.53 -57.31
N PRO A 298 7.44 -21.73 -57.85
CA PRO A 298 7.72 -22.01 -59.25
C PRO A 298 6.79 -21.13 -60.12
N PRO A 299 7.20 -20.75 -61.35
CA PRO A 299 6.39 -19.91 -62.20
C PRO A 299 5.09 -20.63 -62.57
N ALA A 300 3.98 -19.89 -62.51
CA ALA A 300 2.67 -20.37 -62.91
C ALA A 300 2.61 -20.54 -64.44
N ASP A 301 2.29 -21.75 -64.89
CA ASP A 301 1.83 -22.01 -66.25
C ASP A 301 0.36 -21.62 -66.38
N ILE A 302 0.07 -20.86 -67.43
CA ILE A 302 -1.27 -20.43 -67.87
C ILE A 302 -1.82 -21.46 -68.86
N ALA A 303 -3.04 -21.95 -68.63
CA ALA A 303 -4.07 -22.32 -69.64
C ALA A 303 -5.33 -22.80 -68.88
N ASP A 304 -6.39 -22.00 -68.85
CA ASP A 304 -7.62 -22.11 -69.69
C ASP A 304 -8.55 -23.27 -69.30
N ASP A 305 -9.72 -22.97 -68.70
CA ASP A 305 -11.00 -22.87 -69.43
C ASP A 305 -12.25 -22.87 -68.50
N HIS A 306 -13.00 -21.77 -68.64
CA HIS A 306 -14.47 -21.57 -68.75
C HIS A 306 -15.56 -22.18 -67.81
N GLU A 307 -16.60 -21.32 -67.68
CA GLU A 307 -17.99 -21.48 -67.19
C GLU A 307 -18.23 -21.25 -65.69
N GLY A 308 -19.04 -20.30 -65.22
CA GLY A 308 -19.92 -19.33 -65.85
C GLY A 308 -20.75 -18.59 -64.77
N SER A 309 -21.45 -17.54 -65.17
CA SER A 309 -22.46 -16.73 -64.45
C SER A 309 -22.00 -15.66 -63.42
N GLU A 310 -21.95 -14.41 -63.89
CA GLU A 310 -22.21 -13.19 -63.09
C GLU A 310 -23.72 -13.04 -62.78
N PRO A 311 -24.15 -12.14 -61.85
CA PRO A 311 -24.37 -10.75 -62.27
C PRO A 311 -23.91 -9.65 -61.28
N MET A 312 -23.21 -8.67 -61.84
CA MET A 312 -23.42 -7.21 -61.78
C MET A 312 -23.72 -6.43 -60.48
N ILE A 313 -22.74 -5.57 -60.16
CA ILE A 313 -22.77 -4.12 -59.87
C ILE A 313 -23.42 -3.60 -58.58
N ARG A 314 -22.57 -3.01 -57.72
CA ARG A 314 -22.69 -1.61 -57.29
C ARG A 314 -21.32 -1.00 -56.95
N GLU A 315 -20.96 0.02 -57.71
CA GLU A 315 -19.94 1.00 -57.35
C GLU A 315 -20.31 1.67 -56.02
N SER A 316 -19.35 1.88 -55.13
CA SER A 316 -18.80 3.22 -54.86
C SER A 316 -18.02 3.28 -53.54
N MET A 317 -16.92 4.03 -53.61
CA MET A 317 -16.20 4.71 -52.52
C MET A 317 -15.30 3.88 -51.59
N SER A 318 -14.06 3.77 -52.07
CA SER A 318 -12.82 4.00 -51.33
C SER A 318 -12.89 5.21 -50.37
N VAL A 319 -12.32 5.07 -49.16
CA VAL A 319 -11.44 6.08 -48.57
C VAL A 319 -10.35 5.37 -47.74
N GLN A 320 -9.09 5.53 -48.17
CA GLN A 320 -7.90 5.20 -47.38
C GLN A 320 -7.70 6.22 -46.26
N ALA A 321 -7.38 5.74 -45.06
CA ALA A 321 -6.82 6.58 -44.00
C ALA A 321 -5.29 6.62 -44.16
N SER A 322 -4.75 7.82 -44.35
CA SER A 322 -3.31 8.11 -44.23
C SER A 322 -3.10 9.21 -43.19
N ALA A 323 -1.93 9.13 -42.56
CA ALA A 323 -1.45 9.85 -41.39
C ALA A 323 -1.54 11.39 -41.47
N ALA A 324 -1.80 12.03 -40.33
CA ALA A 324 -1.71 13.47 -40.15
C ALA A 324 -0.54 13.83 -39.21
N ALA A 325 0.45 14.52 -39.77
CA ALA A 325 1.39 15.38 -39.08
C ALA A 325 1.06 16.83 -39.47
N MET A 326 1.03 17.75 -38.49
CA MET A 326 0.75 19.18 -38.71
C MET A 326 2.03 20.02 -38.75
N PRO A 327 2.04 21.11 -39.55
CA PRO A 327 2.56 22.40 -39.10
C PRO A 327 1.67 23.59 -39.58
N PRO A 328 2.08 24.87 -39.48
CA PRO A 328 1.78 25.80 -38.38
C PRO A 328 0.93 27.02 -38.80
N ALA A 329 0.51 27.87 -37.85
CA ALA A 329 -0.20 29.14 -38.12
C ALA A 329 0.44 30.34 -37.40
N GLY A 330 0.44 31.49 -38.09
CA GLY A 330 1.12 32.74 -37.72
C GLY A 330 0.29 33.77 -36.94
N ARG A 331 1.02 34.85 -36.57
CA ARG A 331 0.69 36.02 -35.73
C ARG A 331 -0.51 36.89 -36.19
N PRO A 332 -0.99 37.76 -35.29
CA PRO A 332 -0.81 39.21 -35.50
C PRO A 332 -0.32 39.99 -34.25
N ALA A 333 -0.01 41.27 -34.45
CA ALA A 333 0.81 42.14 -33.60
C ALA A 333 0.04 43.33 -32.94
N SER A 334 0.62 43.87 -31.85
CA SER A 334 0.59 45.25 -31.31
C SER A 334 0.61 45.17 -29.77
N SER A 335 1.22 46.03 -28.96
CA SER A 335 2.17 47.14 -29.07
C SER A 335 2.50 47.56 -27.62
N ASN A 336 3.77 47.90 -27.34
CA ASN A 336 4.29 48.79 -26.31
C ASN A 336 3.66 48.84 -24.90
N ALA A 337 4.44 48.47 -23.88
CA ALA A 337 5.06 49.40 -22.94
C ALA A 337 5.73 48.62 -21.79
N VAL A 338 7.05 48.72 -21.72
CA VAL A 338 7.86 48.31 -20.58
C VAL A 338 7.94 49.51 -19.64
N ALA A 339 7.45 49.36 -18.41
CA ALA A 339 7.77 50.26 -17.31
C ALA A 339 8.70 49.53 -16.35
N GLN A 340 10.00 49.83 -16.48
CA GLN A 340 10.95 49.73 -15.37
C GLN A 340 10.58 50.79 -14.32
N SER A 341 10.62 50.42 -13.05
CA SER A 341 10.93 51.38 -11.99
C SER A 341 12.03 50.79 -11.11
N ASP A 342 13.22 51.35 -11.30
CA ASP A 342 14.37 51.31 -10.39
C ASP A 342 13.97 51.63 -8.95
N CYS A 343 14.71 51.06 -8.00
CA CYS A 343 15.35 51.81 -6.91
C CYS A 343 16.59 51.02 -6.47
N GLY A 344 17.76 51.45 -6.94
CA GLY A 344 19.06 51.04 -6.42
C GLY A 344 19.67 52.08 -5.46
N CYS A 345 20.86 51.73 -4.96
CA CYS A 345 21.81 52.50 -4.13
C CYS A 345 21.45 52.63 -2.63
N GLY A 346 22.37 52.54 -1.67
CA GLY A 346 23.83 52.52 -1.69
C GLY A 346 24.40 53.35 -0.53
N CYS A 347 25.48 52.83 0.09
CA CYS A 347 26.58 53.55 0.76
C CYS A 347 26.43 54.15 2.18
N GLY A 348 27.41 53.83 3.04
CA GLY A 348 28.20 54.83 3.77
C GLY A 348 27.77 55.17 5.21
N GLY A 349 28.62 54.83 6.18
CA GLY A 349 28.36 55.02 7.61
C GLY A 349 28.79 56.37 8.20
N ALA A 350 28.61 56.52 9.53
CA ALA A 350 29.43 57.38 10.39
C ALA A 350 29.19 57.07 11.89
N LYS A 351 30.31 57.08 12.63
CA LYS A 351 30.47 56.93 14.09
C LYS A 351 29.66 57.96 14.92
N LYS A 352 29.31 57.59 16.16
CA LYS A 352 29.68 58.36 17.36
C LYS A 352 29.66 57.51 18.63
N THR A 353 30.53 57.92 19.55
CA THR A 353 31.16 57.27 20.69
C THR A 353 30.50 57.56 22.04
N GLY A 354 30.79 56.70 23.03
CA GLY A 354 30.66 56.95 24.49
C GLY A 354 29.99 55.75 25.17
N GLY A 355 30.47 55.15 26.26
CA GLY A 355 31.54 55.42 27.20
C GLY A 355 31.54 54.29 28.25
N GLN A 356 32.59 54.27 29.06
CA GLN A 356 33.15 53.15 29.83
C GLN A 356 32.66 53.10 31.31
N LYS A 357 32.67 51.90 31.93
CA LYS A 357 32.89 51.54 33.36
C LYS A 357 32.47 50.07 33.58
N THR A 358 33.33 49.07 33.82
CA THR A 358 34.13 48.72 35.02
C THR A 358 33.35 48.76 36.33
N ASP A 359 33.21 47.60 36.99
CA ASP A 359 33.73 47.23 38.32
C ASP A 359 33.15 45.83 38.66
N ASP A 360 33.85 44.70 38.61
CA ASP A 360 34.91 44.14 39.47
C ASP A 360 34.41 43.48 40.78
N VAL A 361 35.05 42.34 41.13
CA VAL A 361 35.23 41.72 42.48
C VAL A 361 34.31 40.55 42.92
N SER A 362 34.92 39.33 42.86
CA SER A 362 35.01 38.18 43.81
C SER A 362 33.85 37.82 44.75
N GLY A 363 33.57 36.58 45.14
CA GLY A 363 34.35 35.35 45.43
C GLY A 363 33.42 34.56 46.38
N ASP A 364 33.26 33.25 46.33
CA ASP A 364 34.15 32.15 46.71
C ASP A 364 33.29 31.24 47.63
N ASP A 365 33.70 29.98 47.75
CA ASP A 365 33.34 29.00 48.78
C ASP A 365 31.95 28.29 48.73
N GLY A 366 32.00 27.00 48.32
CA GLY A 366 31.23 25.93 48.99
C GLY A 366 31.83 25.62 50.39
N PRO A 367 31.55 24.49 51.08
CA PRO A 367 30.88 23.23 50.69
C PRO A 367 29.68 22.94 51.65
N GLY A 368 28.89 21.86 51.66
CA GLY A 368 29.14 20.43 51.53
C GLY A 368 28.23 19.69 52.55
N HIS A 369 27.86 18.43 52.25
CA HIS A 369 27.29 17.40 53.15
C HIS A 369 25.84 17.60 53.65
N ALA A 370 24.99 16.59 53.85
CA ALA A 370 25.06 15.14 53.68
C ALA A 370 23.62 14.56 53.69
N MET A 371 23.55 13.30 53.30
CA MET A 371 22.40 12.39 53.22
C MET A 371 21.54 12.26 54.49
N ALA A 372 20.28 11.85 54.30
CA ALA A 372 19.67 10.79 55.11
C ALA A 372 18.51 10.10 54.36
N ASP A 373 18.60 8.77 54.30
CA ASP A 373 17.58 7.81 53.91
C ASP A 373 16.31 7.89 54.77
N ALA A 374 15.17 7.43 54.22
CA ALA A 374 14.33 6.41 54.88
C ALA A 374 13.24 5.88 53.94
N ALA A 375 13.04 4.57 54.04
CA ALA A 375 12.32 3.69 53.13
C ALA A 375 10.80 3.55 53.38
N ALA A 376 10.18 3.03 52.32
CA ALA A 376 8.94 2.26 52.13
C ALA A 376 8.14 1.68 53.32
N PHE A 377 6.82 1.55 53.12
CA PHE A 377 5.95 0.34 53.06
C PHE A 377 4.46 0.80 53.14
N GLU A 378 3.61 0.52 52.13
CA GLU A 378 2.56 -0.54 52.08
C GLU A 378 1.41 -0.35 53.10
N ASP A 379 0.12 -0.65 52.89
CA ASP A 379 -0.69 -1.24 51.80
C ASP A 379 -2.19 -1.06 52.20
N ALA A 380 -3.07 -1.34 51.24
CA ALA A 380 -4.41 -1.93 51.36
C ALA A 380 -5.65 -1.08 51.66
N GLY A 381 -6.68 -1.30 50.82
CA GLY A 381 -8.04 -1.55 51.32
C GLY A 381 -9.18 -0.81 50.63
N ALA A 382 -9.80 -1.49 49.67
CA ALA A 382 -11.00 -1.08 48.92
C ALA A 382 -12.25 -0.79 49.76
N LEU A 383 -13.20 -0.02 49.20
CA LEU A 383 -14.66 -0.24 49.31
C LEU A 383 -15.46 0.65 48.34
N GLN A 384 -16.65 0.16 47.96
CA GLN A 384 -17.39 0.40 46.74
C GLN A 384 -18.62 1.33 46.93
N ALA A 385 -19.02 1.96 45.81
CA ALA A 385 -20.40 2.30 45.37
C ALA A 385 -21.26 3.36 46.12
N GLY A 386 -21.78 4.33 45.34
CA GLY A 386 -22.94 5.16 45.68
C GLY A 386 -23.23 6.27 44.66
N GLN A 387 -24.27 6.10 43.85
CA GLN A 387 -24.81 7.05 42.85
C GLN A 387 -25.74 8.15 43.47
N PRO A 388 -26.19 9.18 42.71
CA PRO A 388 -26.22 10.57 43.16
C PRO A 388 -27.60 11.12 43.58
N ALA A 389 -27.58 12.26 44.29
CA ALA A 389 -28.76 13.06 44.62
C ALA A 389 -28.79 14.39 43.83
N ARG A 390 -29.99 14.77 43.36
CA ARG A 390 -30.36 15.97 42.58
C ARG A 390 -30.80 17.16 43.45
N ALA A 391 -30.86 18.33 42.80
CA ALA A 391 -31.64 19.58 43.09
C ALA A 391 -30.90 20.67 43.91
N ARG A 392 -31.07 21.99 43.74
CA ARG A 392 -32.05 22.86 43.00
C ARG A 392 -31.51 24.32 42.95
N LEU A 393 -32.03 25.12 42.01
CA LEU A 393 -31.79 26.57 41.76
C LEU A 393 -32.25 27.54 42.88
N PRO A 394 -31.78 28.80 42.85
CA PRO A 394 -32.66 29.98 42.66
C PRO A 394 -31.96 31.12 41.84
N SER A 395 -32.51 32.31 41.52
CA SER A 395 -33.79 32.84 41.02
C SER A 395 -33.51 34.30 40.56
N ARG A 396 -34.35 34.86 39.68
CA ARG A 396 -34.21 36.17 38.99
C ARG A 396 -34.35 37.42 39.87
N ARG A 397 -33.76 38.54 39.41
CA ARG A 397 -34.31 39.92 39.55
C ARG A 397 -34.09 40.74 38.27
N ASP A 398 -35.11 41.54 37.94
CA ASP A 398 -35.28 42.39 36.76
C ASP A 398 -34.63 43.79 36.86
N GLY A 399 -34.38 44.41 35.70
CA GLY A 399 -34.61 45.85 35.48
C GLY A 399 -33.50 46.68 34.82
N GLY A 400 -33.81 47.31 33.67
CA GLY A 400 -33.23 48.61 33.25
C GLY A 400 -32.37 48.61 31.99
N VAL A 401 -32.70 49.51 31.05
CA VAL A 401 -32.18 49.62 29.67
C VAL A 401 -31.36 50.92 29.47
N MET A 402 -30.40 50.85 28.54
CA MET A 402 -29.60 51.89 27.85
C MET A 402 -28.26 52.34 28.44
N GLY A 403 -27.21 52.08 27.64
CA GLY A 403 -25.91 52.75 27.66
C GLY A 403 -24.84 51.87 27.01
N GLN A 404 -24.59 52.02 25.71
CA GLN A 404 -23.35 51.50 25.12
C GLN A 404 -22.15 52.18 25.79
N PRO A 405 -21.10 51.42 26.11
CA PRO A 405 -19.81 51.80 25.55
C PRO A 405 -19.01 50.59 25.06
N SER A 406 -18.38 50.79 23.89
CA SER A 406 -17.13 50.18 23.42
C SER A 406 -16.95 48.67 23.58
N SER A 407 -16.95 47.98 22.44
CA SER A 407 -16.41 46.63 22.29
C SER A 407 -15.02 46.53 22.93
N LEU A 408 -14.96 45.97 24.13
CA LEU A 408 -13.77 45.31 24.63
C LEU A 408 -13.60 44.05 23.78
N ALA A 409 -12.83 44.18 22.69
CA ALA A 409 -12.24 43.04 22.03
C ALA A 409 -11.45 42.29 23.11
N GLN A 410 -11.92 41.10 23.49
CA GLN A 410 -11.08 40.16 24.21
C GLN A 410 -9.87 39.91 23.32
N SER A 411 -8.71 40.41 23.76
CA SER A 411 -7.43 40.14 23.14
C SER A 411 -7.13 38.67 23.32
N GLY A 412 -7.59 37.84 22.37
CA GLY A 412 -6.99 36.54 22.13
C GLY A 412 -5.54 36.79 21.75
N VAL A 413 -4.61 36.39 22.60
CA VAL A 413 -3.19 36.40 22.28
C VAL A 413 -2.98 35.34 21.19
N THR A 414 -3.05 35.78 19.94
CA THR A 414 -2.57 35.03 18.79
C THR A 414 -1.08 35.28 18.67
N GLN A 415 -0.31 34.20 18.57
CA GLN A 415 1.12 34.28 18.41
C GLN A 415 1.41 34.85 17.01
N GLN A 416 1.64 36.16 16.92
CA GLN A 416 2.05 36.80 15.68
C GLN A 416 3.53 36.54 15.44
N GLY A 417 3.82 35.65 14.48
CA GLY A 417 5.09 35.65 13.78
C GLY A 417 5.18 36.92 12.92
N CYS A 418 6.33 37.60 12.97
CA CYS A 418 6.60 38.83 12.24
C CYS A 418 6.43 38.59 10.73
N GLY A 419 5.34 39.08 10.15
CA GLY A 419 5.06 39.04 8.72
C GLY A 419 4.37 40.33 8.30
N CYS A 420 5.07 41.16 7.53
CA CYS A 420 4.55 42.43 7.04
C CYS A 420 3.46 42.18 5.98
N GLY A 421 2.24 42.69 6.24
CA GLY A 421 1.26 43.05 5.21
C GLY A 421 0.24 41.98 4.82
N GLY A 422 -0.94 42.04 5.46
CA GLY A 422 -2.16 41.36 5.04
C GLY A 422 -2.77 40.51 6.15
N SER A 423 -3.83 41.01 6.78
CA SER A 423 -4.66 40.27 7.76
C SER A 423 -5.46 39.18 7.05
N LYS A 424 -4.79 38.16 6.52
CA LYS A 424 -5.45 36.96 6.03
C LYS A 424 -5.60 36.03 7.23
N GLU A 425 -6.82 35.58 7.50
CA GLU A 425 -7.03 34.59 8.56
C GLU A 425 -6.11 33.38 8.33
N PRO A 426 -5.49 32.84 9.39
CA PRO A 426 -4.62 31.68 9.28
C PRO A 426 -5.41 30.50 8.70
N GLN A 427 -4.82 29.81 7.73
CA GLN A 427 -5.45 28.67 7.05
C GLN A 427 -5.68 27.53 8.05
N LYS A 428 -6.96 27.26 8.37
CA LYS A 428 -7.37 26.14 9.23
C LYS A 428 -7.22 24.83 8.47
N VAL A 429 -6.83 23.78 9.18
CA VAL A 429 -6.72 22.42 8.65
C VAL A 429 -7.27 21.42 9.66
N TYR A 430 -7.91 20.37 9.17
CA TYR A 430 -8.28 19.19 9.94
C TYR A 430 -7.85 17.98 9.13
N ALA A 431 -6.66 17.46 9.42
CA ALA A 431 -6.04 16.42 8.60
C ALA A 431 -6.11 15.04 9.28
N LEU A 432 -6.29 14.01 8.47
CA LEU A 432 -6.26 12.61 8.89
C LEU A 432 -5.03 11.92 8.31
N GLY A 433 -4.45 10.97 9.03
CA GLY A 433 -3.33 10.19 8.52
C GLY A 433 -2.71 9.26 9.54
N SER A 434 -1.52 8.76 9.22
CA SER A 434 -0.58 8.17 10.17
C SER A 434 0.59 9.12 10.40
N VAL A 435 1.18 9.08 11.59
CA VAL A 435 2.35 9.91 11.92
C VAL A 435 3.64 9.15 11.68
N TRP A 436 4.64 9.86 11.19
CA TRP A 436 6.00 9.37 11.02
C TRP A 436 7.00 10.51 11.28
N PHE A 437 8.30 10.27 11.05
CA PHE A 437 9.34 11.28 11.24
C PHE A 437 10.29 11.39 10.04
N ASP A 438 10.96 12.53 9.94
CA ASP A 438 12.06 12.82 9.03
C ASP A 438 13.13 13.63 9.78
N PHE A 439 14.41 13.46 9.47
CA PHE A 439 15.49 14.19 10.14
C PHE A 439 15.60 15.66 9.69
N GLY A 440 15.01 16.01 8.54
CA GLY A 440 15.02 17.36 7.95
C GLY A 440 16.33 17.71 7.26
N ASN A 441 17.46 17.64 7.96
CA ASN A 441 18.78 17.93 7.41
C ASN A 441 19.89 17.08 8.05
N GLU A 442 21.06 17.03 7.40
CA GLU A 442 22.20 16.23 7.86
C GLU A 442 22.71 16.67 9.25
N ALA A 443 22.62 17.96 9.59
CA ALA A 443 23.11 18.46 10.88
C ALA A 443 22.27 17.96 12.06
N ARG A 444 20.94 17.88 11.90
CA ARG A 444 20.04 17.31 12.90
C ARG A 444 20.22 15.80 13.03
N TYR A 445 20.43 15.12 11.91
CA TYR A 445 20.77 13.70 11.89
C TYR A 445 22.07 13.43 12.66
N ASP A 446 23.14 14.17 12.36
CA ASP A 446 24.43 14.02 13.05
C ASP A 446 24.32 14.27 14.57
N ALA A 447 23.54 15.26 15.00
CA ALA A 447 23.30 15.51 16.42
C ALA A 447 22.60 14.33 17.14
N ILE A 448 21.66 13.67 16.46
CA ILE A 448 20.98 12.46 16.98
C ILE A 448 21.95 11.28 17.02
N VAL A 449 22.76 11.10 15.97
CA VAL A 449 23.79 10.06 15.92
C VAL A 449 24.81 10.23 17.03
N GLN A 450 25.29 11.46 17.30
CA GLN A 450 26.21 11.75 18.40
C GLN A 450 25.61 11.44 19.77
N ARG A 451 24.29 11.66 19.92
CA ARG A 451 23.58 11.39 21.17
C ARG A 451 23.35 9.91 21.43
N ILE A 452 23.07 9.13 20.39
CA ILE A 452 22.85 7.67 20.47
C ILE A 452 24.18 6.90 20.47
N GLY A 453 25.22 7.45 19.83
CA GLY A 453 26.56 6.86 19.76
C GLY A 453 26.76 5.85 18.62
N ASP A 454 25.71 5.50 17.88
CA ASP A 454 25.75 4.58 16.74
C ASP A 454 24.80 5.05 15.60
N PRO A 455 25.32 5.26 14.37
CA PRO A 455 24.52 5.61 13.20
C PRO A 455 23.45 4.58 12.82
N VAL A 456 23.70 3.29 13.08
CA VAL A 456 22.73 2.23 12.76
C VAL A 456 21.56 2.29 13.74
N ALA A 457 21.85 2.37 15.04
CA ALA A 457 20.84 2.55 16.08
C ALA A 457 19.99 3.84 15.90
N ALA A 458 20.60 4.95 15.43
CA ALA A 458 19.87 6.18 15.15
C ALA A 458 18.85 6.06 14.01
N ASN A 459 19.07 5.13 13.08
CA ASN A 459 18.13 4.83 11.99
C ASN A 459 17.07 3.79 12.38
N THR A 460 17.19 3.16 13.55
CA THR A 460 16.20 2.20 14.06
C THR A 460 15.07 2.97 14.77
N PRO A 461 13.83 2.97 14.25
CA PRO A 461 12.73 3.77 14.81
C PRO A 461 12.45 3.51 16.30
N SER A 462 12.51 2.23 16.73
CA SER A 462 12.26 1.85 18.13
C SER A 462 13.26 2.49 19.09
N VAL A 463 14.55 2.44 18.75
CA VAL A 463 15.64 3.02 19.57
C VAL A 463 15.56 4.54 19.58
N LEU A 464 15.28 5.14 18.42
CA LEU A 464 15.09 6.58 18.31
C LEU A 464 13.91 7.06 19.17
N PHE A 465 12.75 6.41 19.09
CA PHE A 465 11.58 6.82 19.86
C PHE A 465 11.75 6.59 21.35
N GLU A 466 12.43 5.51 21.76
CA GLU A 466 12.81 5.31 23.17
C GLU A 466 13.69 6.46 23.66
N MET A 467 14.71 6.84 22.89
CA MET A 467 15.59 7.96 23.21
C MET A 467 14.84 9.29 23.30
N LEU A 468 13.96 9.60 22.33
CA LEU A 468 13.16 10.82 22.31
C LEU A 468 12.09 10.87 23.40
N THR A 469 11.55 9.71 23.80
CA THR A 469 10.59 9.61 24.91
C THR A 469 11.28 9.87 26.26
N ASN A 470 12.50 9.38 26.41
CA ASN A 470 13.33 9.61 27.60
C ASN A 470 13.86 11.05 27.67
N ASP A 471 14.17 11.68 26.53
CA ASP A 471 14.69 13.04 26.44
C ASP A 471 13.93 13.87 25.37
N LEU A 472 12.75 14.36 25.77
CA LEU A 472 11.85 15.14 24.91
C LEU A 472 12.46 16.45 24.40
N SER A 473 13.57 16.94 24.98
CA SER A 473 14.24 18.16 24.50
C SER A 473 14.77 17.98 23.06
N PHE A 474 15.14 16.75 22.71
CA PHE A 474 15.59 16.37 21.37
C PHE A 474 14.45 16.09 20.38
N ALA A 475 13.17 16.12 20.80
CA ALA A 475 12.04 15.90 19.89
C ALA A 475 11.94 16.99 18.81
N THR A 476 12.43 18.20 19.11
CA THR A 476 12.59 19.28 18.12
C THR A 476 13.68 19.00 17.08
N GLY A 477 14.51 17.98 17.31
CA GLY A 477 15.54 17.48 16.39
C GLY A 477 14.99 16.65 15.23
N ILE A 478 13.72 16.22 15.30
CA ILE A 478 13.03 15.54 14.19
C ILE A 478 11.88 16.40 13.64
N THR A 479 11.57 16.22 12.36
CA THR A 479 10.36 16.73 11.74
C THR A 479 9.31 15.64 11.80
N VAL A 480 8.25 15.83 12.59
CA VAL A 480 7.11 14.91 12.56
C VAL A 480 6.34 15.15 11.27
N ILE A 481 5.99 14.10 10.54
CA ILE A 481 5.25 14.16 9.29
C ILE A 481 3.93 13.41 9.41
N LEU A 482 2.88 13.95 8.79
CA LEU A 482 1.59 13.30 8.63
C LEU A 482 1.53 12.67 7.24
N MET A 483 1.21 11.39 7.19
CA MET A 483 1.20 10.55 6.00
C MET A 483 -0.22 10.11 5.66
N GLN A 484 -0.58 10.12 4.38
CA GLN A 484 -1.73 9.42 3.83
C GLN A 484 -1.22 8.40 2.80
N ASP A 485 -1.50 7.11 2.98
CA ASP A 485 -1.04 6.02 2.11
C ASP A 485 0.48 6.06 1.81
N GLN A 486 1.29 6.33 2.83
CA GLN A 486 2.75 6.47 2.69
C GLN A 486 3.21 7.70 1.88
N ILE A 487 2.31 8.65 1.63
CA ILE A 487 2.63 9.95 1.04
C ILE A 487 2.62 11.01 2.15
N PRO A 488 3.73 11.71 2.41
CA PRO A 488 3.75 12.80 3.36
C PRO A 488 2.95 13.99 2.82
N ILE A 489 1.96 14.45 3.60
CA ILE A 489 1.07 15.55 3.21
C ILE A 489 1.32 16.82 4.02
N TYR A 490 1.77 16.68 5.27
CA TYR A 490 2.08 17.80 6.17
C TYR A 490 3.27 17.48 7.05
N ALA A 491 4.00 18.51 7.45
CA ALA A 491 4.86 18.45 8.63
C ALA A 491 4.09 18.98 9.85
N ILE A 492 4.31 18.41 11.02
CA ILE A 492 3.68 18.84 12.28
C ILE A 492 4.76 19.45 13.15
N THR A 493 4.53 20.68 13.62
CA THR A 493 5.43 21.38 14.54
C THR A 493 4.64 21.84 15.76
N PRO A 494 4.67 21.07 16.85
CA PRO A 494 4.09 21.51 18.12
C PRO A 494 4.70 22.83 18.59
N ALA A 495 3.87 23.78 18.97
CA ALA A 495 4.29 25.10 19.43
C ALA A 495 3.46 25.53 20.66
N GLY A 496 3.99 26.50 21.40
CA GLY A 496 3.32 27.05 22.58
C GLY A 496 3.54 26.22 23.87
N PRO A 497 2.80 26.52 24.95
CA PRO A 497 3.05 25.97 26.27
C PRO A 497 2.79 24.46 26.39
N PHE A 498 1.95 23.90 25.51
CA PHE A 498 1.60 22.48 25.50
C PHE A 498 2.42 21.66 24.48
N ALA A 499 3.46 22.25 23.86
CA ALA A 499 4.24 21.58 22.83
C ALA A 499 4.84 20.25 23.30
N GLN A 500 5.27 20.18 24.56
CA GLN A 500 5.86 18.97 25.13
C GLN A 500 4.85 17.81 25.23
N GLU A 501 3.60 18.10 25.59
CA GLU A 501 2.53 17.10 25.66
C GLU A 501 2.17 16.59 24.27
N VAL A 502 2.06 17.52 23.31
CA VAL A 502 1.80 17.17 21.90
C VAL A 502 2.91 16.30 21.32
N TYR A 503 4.19 16.64 21.58
CA TYR A 503 5.31 15.80 21.15
C TYR A 503 5.23 14.40 21.75
N ARG A 504 4.87 14.28 23.03
CA ARG A 504 4.68 12.98 23.69
C ARG A 504 3.56 12.18 23.05
N ASP A 505 2.43 12.80 22.73
CA ASP A 505 1.31 12.12 22.07
C ASP A 505 1.65 11.67 20.65
N LEU A 506 2.39 12.48 19.90
CA LEU A 506 2.87 12.13 18.56
C LEU A 506 3.90 11.00 18.60
N LEU A 507 4.83 11.03 19.57
CA LEU A 507 5.81 9.95 19.78
C LEU A 507 5.12 8.65 20.20
N ASP A 508 4.15 8.72 21.11
CA ASP A 508 3.36 7.55 21.51
C ASP A 508 2.56 6.97 20.33
N ALA A 509 2.02 7.84 19.46
CA ALA A 509 1.33 7.41 18.24
C ALA A 509 2.28 6.78 17.21
N MET A 510 3.49 7.31 17.05
CA MET A 510 4.51 6.69 16.20
C MET A 510 5.01 5.34 16.78
N ALA A 511 5.31 5.31 18.08
CA ALA A 511 5.78 4.10 18.76
C ALA A 511 4.73 3.00 18.81
N THR A 512 3.46 3.36 19.00
CA THR A 512 2.35 2.41 18.92
C THR A 512 2.18 1.86 17.50
N SER A 513 2.38 2.68 16.46
CA SER A 513 2.34 2.22 15.06
C SER A 513 3.42 1.17 14.74
N LEU A 514 4.48 1.07 15.56
CA LEU A 514 5.53 0.06 15.44
C LEU A 514 5.24 -1.24 16.20
N LYS A 515 4.29 -1.24 17.16
CA LYS A 515 3.98 -2.46 17.93
C LYS A 515 3.25 -3.45 17.02
N ASP A 516 3.63 -4.72 17.10
CA ASP A 516 3.28 -5.85 16.21
C ASP A 516 1.78 -6.23 16.16
N THR A 517 0.87 -5.26 16.13
CA THR A 517 -0.58 -5.51 16.14
C THR A 517 -1.22 -5.51 14.75
N GLY A 518 -0.50 -5.16 13.68
CA GLY A 518 -1.06 -5.06 12.31
C GLY A 518 -2.09 -3.91 12.12
N ASP A 519 -2.59 -3.35 13.21
CA ASP A 519 -3.45 -2.18 13.25
C ASP A 519 -2.63 -0.91 13.00
N MET A 520 -2.72 -0.36 11.80
CA MET A 520 -2.17 0.96 11.54
C MET A 520 -2.90 2.01 12.39
N GLN A 521 -2.18 2.69 13.28
CA GLN A 521 -2.74 3.79 14.03
C GLN A 521 -3.08 4.95 13.10
N ARG A 522 -4.23 5.55 13.35
CA ARG A 522 -4.71 6.73 12.65
C ARG A 522 -4.80 7.87 13.63
N VAL A 523 -4.48 9.07 13.15
CA VAL A 523 -4.60 10.30 13.92
C VAL A 523 -5.45 11.33 13.17
N ALA A 524 -6.15 12.16 13.93
CA ALA A 524 -6.71 13.42 13.47
C ALA A 524 -5.91 14.57 14.08
N ILE A 525 -5.46 15.50 13.22
CA ILE A 525 -4.65 16.64 13.60
C ILE A 525 -5.37 17.92 13.13
N PRO A 526 -6.15 18.57 14.00
CA PRO A 526 -6.62 19.92 13.77
C PRO A 526 -5.50 20.93 14.00
N GLY A 527 -5.51 22.03 13.26
CA GLY A 527 -4.52 23.08 13.47
C GLY A 527 -4.56 24.19 12.44
N PHE A 528 -3.48 24.96 12.41
CA PHE A 528 -3.26 26.04 11.45
C PHE A 528 -2.05 25.73 10.58
N VAL A 529 -2.18 25.94 9.28
CA VAL A 529 -1.05 25.84 8.34
C VAL A 529 -0.21 27.11 8.44
N HIS A 530 1.09 26.96 8.71
CA HIS A 530 2.04 28.05 8.85
C HIS A 530 3.37 27.75 8.16
N GLY A 531 3.58 28.38 7.00
CA GLY A 531 4.82 28.20 6.24
C GLY A 531 5.01 26.78 5.70
N SER A 532 6.24 26.45 5.35
CA SER A 532 6.62 25.16 4.80
C SER A 532 8.00 24.74 5.29
N THR A 533 8.23 23.43 5.40
CA THR A 533 9.54 22.86 5.70
C THR A 533 9.99 21.94 4.57
N ARG A 534 11.31 21.77 4.43
CA ARG A 534 11.91 20.83 3.49
C ARG A 534 12.34 19.58 4.25
N LEU A 535 11.91 18.42 3.78
CA LEU A 535 12.36 17.12 4.26
C LEU A 535 13.76 16.80 3.73
N MET A 536 14.40 15.82 4.34
CA MET A 536 15.76 15.39 3.95
C MET A 536 15.84 14.89 2.49
N ASN A 537 14.75 14.30 1.98
CA ASN A 537 14.64 13.88 0.58
C ASN A 537 14.42 15.04 -0.42
N GLY A 538 14.38 16.29 0.07
CA GLY A 538 14.18 17.50 -0.73
C GLY A 538 12.71 17.90 -0.95
N MET A 539 11.74 17.08 -0.54
CA MET A 539 10.32 17.39 -0.63
C MET A 539 9.94 18.57 0.28
N VAL A 540 9.07 19.46 -0.18
CA VAL A 540 8.61 20.62 0.60
C VAL A 540 7.18 20.40 1.03
N LEU A 541 6.93 20.47 2.34
CA LEU A 541 5.61 20.24 2.94
C LEU A 541 5.11 21.49 3.68
N PRO A 542 3.79 21.78 3.63
CA PRO A 542 3.18 22.73 4.54
C PRO A 542 3.30 22.26 6.00
N VAL A 543 3.56 23.20 6.91
CA VAL A 543 3.70 22.91 8.35
C VAL A 543 2.38 23.21 9.07
N ILE A 544 1.92 22.28 9.90
CA ILE A 544 0.76 22.43 10.78
C ILE A 544 1.24 22.74 12.19
N TYR A 545 0.65 23.77 12.79
CA TYR A 545 0.64 24.01 14.23
C TYR A 545 -0.60 23.36 14.83
N PRO A 546 -0.47 22.22 15.51
CA PRO A 546 -1.61 21.44 15.97
C PRO A 546 -2.31 22.10 17.17
N ASP A 547 -3.63 21.96 17.24
CA ASP A 547 -4.41 22.26 18.44
C ASP A 547 -4.59 20.98 19.27
N PRO A 548 -3.98 20.88 20.46
CA PRO A 548 -3.99 19.64 21.25
C PRO A 548 -5.39 19.14 21.60
N ARG A 549 -6.38 20.05 21.69
CA ARG A 549 -7.72 19.72 22.21
C ARG A 549 -8.54 18.82 21.27
N GLY A 550 -8.22 18.80 19.98
CA GLY A 550 -8.89 17.94 19.00
C GLY A 550 -7.97 16.93 18.36
N MET A 551 -6.76 16.76 18.88
CA MET A 551 -5.92 15.65 18.48
C MET A 551 -6.53 14.36 19.01
N VAL A 552 -6.78 13.42 18.10
CA VAL A 552 -7.34 12.12 18.44
C VAL A 552 -6.51 11.06 17.76
N LYS A 553 -6.29 9.94 18.45
CA LYS A 553 -5.62 8.76 17.93
C LYS A 553 -6.51 7.56 18.15
N TRP A 554 -6.60 6.66 17.17
CA TRP A 554 -7.39 5.44 17.28
C TRP A 554 -6.70 4.25 16.64
N ARG A 555 -7.01 3.06 17.18
CA ARG A 555 -6.63 1.75 16.64
C ARG A 555 -7.86 1.05 16.10
N ALA A 556 -7.73 0.38 14.96
CA ALA A 556 -8.85 -0.29 14.33
C ALA A 556 -9.46 -1.39 15.23
N GLY A 557 -8.65 -2.21 15.92
CA GLY A 557 -9.14 -3.24 16.83
C GLY A 557 -9.88 -2.71 18.07
N GLU A 558 -9.45 -1.56 18.63
CA GLU A 558 -10.15 -0.92 19.76
C GLU A 558 -11.52 -0.40 19.33
N LEU A 559 -11.63 0.09 18.09
CA LEU A 559 -12.88 0.57 17.52
C LEU A 559 -13.85 -0.57 17.21
N VAL A 560 -13.35 -1.70 16.67
CA VAL A 560 -14.16 -2.92 16.47
C VAL A 560 -14.71 -3.41 17.80
N SER A 561 -13.85 -3.46 18.84
CA SER A 561 -14.25 -3.88 20.18
C SER A 561 -15.31 -2.96 20.79
N ALA A 562 -15.16 -1.64 20.63
CA ALA A 562 -16.13 -0.66 21.10
C ALA A 562 -17.46 -0.74 20.32
N ALA A 563 -17.41 -0.95 19.01
CA ALA A 563 -18.60 -1.13 18.17
C ALA A 563 -19.38 -2.39 18.56
N LYS A 564 -18.69 -3.51 18.79
CA LYS A 564 -19.28 -4.76 19.29
C LYS A 564 -19.97 -4.59 20.63
N ALA A 565 -19.28 -3.94 21.58
CA ALA A 565 -19.84 -3.65 22.90
C ALA A 565 -21.13 -2.80 22.81
N ALA A 566 -21.22 -1.89 21.84
CA ALA A 566 -22.41 -1.08 21.60
C ALA A 566 -23.55 -1.83 20.87
N ILE A 567 -23.22 -2.83 20.06
CA ILE A 567 -24.19 -3.66 19.31
C ILE A 567 -24.88 -4.70 20.21
N GLY A 568 -24.17 -5.21 21.22
CA GLY A 568 -24.72 -6.15 22.21
C GLY A 568 -24.92 -7.58 21.69
N GLN A 569 -24.22 -7.99 20.63
CA GLN A 569 -24.23 -9.35 20.09
C GLN A 569 -22.83 -9.84 19.74
N ASP A 570 -22.57 -11.13 20.00
CA ASP A 570 -21.37 -11.86 19.55
C ASP A 570 -21.45 -12.28 18.07
N ASP A 571 -22.59 -12.07 17.40
CA ASP A 571 -22.90 -12.61 16.07
C ASP A 571 -22.53 -11.69 14.88
N VAL A 572 -21.98 -10.49 15.13
CA VAL A 572 -21.47 -9.62 14.05
C VAL A 572 -19.98 -9.89 13.84
N ASP A 573 -19.65 -10.33 12.63
CA ASP A 573 -18.29 -10.62 12.20
C ASP A 573 -17.37 -9.40 12.34
N ASP A 574 -16.23 -9.59 13.00
CA ASP A 574 -15.19 -8.57 13.23
C ASP A 574 -14.74 -7.96 11.90
N ASP A 575 -14.64 -8.80 10.87
CA ASP A 575 -14.18 -8.41 9.54
C ASP A 575 -15.17 -7.44 8.89
N SER A 576 -16.48 -7.56 9.15
CA SER A 576 -17.49 -6.64 8.62
C SER A 576 -17.41 -5.24 9.23
N ILE A 577 -17.21 -5.16 10.56
CA ILE A 577 -17.00 -3.89 11.27
C ILE A 577 -15.70 -3.24 10.85
N PHE A 578 -14.64 -4.04 10.78
CA PHE A 578 -13.32 -3.60 10.36
C PHE A 578 -13.34 -3.06 8.92
N ASN A 579 -13.93 -3.80 7.97
CA ASN A 579 -14.07 -3.38 6.58
C ASN A 579 -14.89 -2.10 6.44
N PHE A 580 -15.99 -1.96 7.19
CA PHE A 580 -16.77 -0.73 7.21
C PHE A 580 -15.91 0.47 7.69
N LEU A 581 -15.22 0.32 8.81
CA LEU A 581 -14.42 1.40 9.40
C LEU A 581 -13.23 1.79 8.50
N ILE A 582 -12.55 0.83 7.86
CA ILE A 582 -11.50 1.12 6.89
C ILE A 582 -12.08 1.82 5.67
N ARG A 583 -13.19 1.31 5.12
CA ARG A 583 -13.80 1.90 3.93
C ARG A 583 -14.26 3.34 4.17
N VAL A 584 -14.84 3.63 5.34
CA VAL A 584 -15.22 5.00 5.72
C VAL A 584 -14.00 5.93 5.76
N TYR A 585 -12.87 5.48 6.31
CA TYR A 585 -11.65 6.29 6.31
C TYR A 585 -11.06 6.47 4.92
N ASP A 586 -11.02 5.40 4.13
CA ASP A 586 -10.46 5.42 2.79
C ASP A 586 -11.27 6.26 1.81
N GLU A 587 -12.60 6.26 1.92
CA GLU A 587 -13.47 7.12 1.12
C GLU A 587 -13.43 8.60 1.56
N LEU A 588 -13.23 8.88 2.85
CA LEU A 588 -13.32 10.23 3.40
C LEU A 588 -11.98 10.97 3.48
N ARG A 589 -10.83 10.28 3.46
CA ARG A 589 -9.53 10.95 3.62
C ARG A 589 -9.29 11.97 2.53
N ASN A 590 -8.91 13.17 2.94
CA ASN A 590 -8.54 14.27 2.05
C ASN A 590 -7.54 15.21 2.76
N LEU A 591 -7.08 16.26 2.07
CA LEU A 591 -6.09 17.20 2.60
C LEU A 591 -6.58 18.03 3.79
N GLY A 592 -7.89 18.16 3.99
CA GLY A 592 -8.47 18.82 5.16
C GLY A 592 -8.31 20.34 5.18
N MET A 593 -8.12 21.00 4.03
CA MET A 593 -7.87 22.46 3.97
C MET A 593 -9.16 23.24 3.76
N SER A 594 -10.00 22.82 2.82
CA SER A 594 -11.27 23.49 2.54
C SER A 594 -12.28 23.22 3.68
N PRO A 595 -13.28 24.08 3.90
CA PRO A 595 -14.30 23.81 4.91
C PRO A 595 -15.05 22.48 4.68
N GLU A 596 -15.34 22.16 3.42
CA GLU A 596 -15.95 20.89 3.03
C GLU A 596 -15.06 19.69 3.40
N GLU A 597 -13.78 19.76 3.04
CA GLU A 597 -12.76 18.76 3.36
C GLU A 597 -12.61 18.54 4.87
N ARG A 598 -12.60 19.64 5.65
CA ARG A 598 -12.58 19.56 7.13
C ARG A 598 -13.84 18.88 7.67
N ALA A 599 -15.01 19.17 7.09
CA ALA A 599 -16.26 18.54 7.50
C ALA A 599 -16.24 17.04 7.22
N ILE A 600 -15.70 16.64 6.06
CA ILE A 600 -15.52 15.24 5.66
C ILE A 600 -14.55 14.52 6.61
N ASN A 601 -13.37 15.10 6.88
CA ASN A 601 -12.37 14.47 7.75
C ASN A 601 -12.86 14.39 9.22
N PHE A 602 -13.56 15.41 9.69
CA PHE A 602 -14.18 15.37 11.01
C PHE A 602 -15.35 14.37 11.06
N ALA A 603 -16.10 14.22 9.98
CA ALA A 603 -17.12 13.18 9.87
C ALA A 603 -16.53 11.78 9.96
N ALA A 604 -15.38 11.52 9.33
CA ALA A 604 -14.67 10.26 9.49
C ALA A 604 -14.28 10.05 10.97
N THR A 605 -13.75 11.09 11.63
CA THR A 605 -13.40 11.04 13.06
C THR A 605 -14.63 10.72 13.93
N ASN A 606 -15.76 11.36 13.66
CA ASN A 606 -17.01 11.07 14.36
C ASN A 606 -17.61 9.72 14.00
N ALA A 607 -17.40 9.20 12.79
CA ALA A 607 -17.83 7.86 12.44
C ALA A 607 -17.07 6.82 13.27
N TYR A 608 -15.79 7.06 13.51
CA TYR A 608 -14.98 6.29 14.44
C TYR A 608 -15.46 6.41 15.89
N GLN A 609 -15.68 7.63 16.39
CA GLN A 609 -16.13 7.84 17.78
C GLN A 609 -17.61 7.46 18.01
N GLY A 610 -18.41 7.48 16.94
CA GLY A 610 -19.85 7.26 16.92
C GLY A 610 -20.22 5.93 16.27
N ALA A 611 -19.35 4.91 16.33
CA ALA A 611 -19.62 3.58 15.78
C ALA A 611 -20.97 2.99 16.24
N SER A 612 -21.46 3.39 17.42
CA SER A 612 -22.80 3.06 17.93
C SER A 612 -23.98 3.61 17.09
N VAL A 613 -23.77 4.69 16.33
CA VAL A 613 -24.78 5.25 15.42
C VAL A 613 -24.93 4.37 14.17
N PHE A 614 -23.83 3.82 13.68
CA PHE A 614 -23.79 2.92 12.53
C PHE A 614 -24.09 1.46 12.90
N ALA A 615 -23.95 1.11 14.17
CA ALA A 615 -24.31 -0.19 14.73
C ALA A 615 -25.71 -0.68 14.31
N ASP A 616 -26.70 0.21 14.16
CA ASP A 616 -28.03 -0.19 13.68
C ASP A 616 -28.03 -0.61 12.20
N GLY A 617 -27.21 0.03 11.37
CA GLY A 617 -27.04 -0.34 9.96
C GLY A 617 -26.32 -1.68 9.84
N MET A 618 -25.28 -1.88 10.64
CA MET A 618 -24.53 -3.13 10.71
C MET A 618 -25.38 -4.29 11.25
N ARG A 619 -26.17 -4.07 12.32
CA ARG A 619 -27.17 -5.04 12.83
C ARG A 619 -28.18 -5.48 11.77
N ARG A 620 -28.40 -4.64 10.76
CA ARG A 620 -29.33 -4.91 9.67
C ARG A 620 -28.66 -5.58 8.47
N GLY A 621 -27.35 -5.82 8.50
CA GLY A 621 -26.59 -6.33 7.35
C GLY A 621 -26.49 -5.30 6.21
N LEU A 622 -26.50 -4.01 6.54
CA LEU A 622 -26.33 -2.95 5.54
C LEU A 622 -24.84 -2.60 5.40
N GLU A 623 -24.41 -2.41 4.17
CA GLU A 623 -23.07 -1.96 3.79
C GLU A 623 -23.08 -0.48 3.40
N LEU A 624 -21.90 0.16 3.41
CA LEU A 624 -21.73 1.54 2.98
C LEU A 624 -21.99 1.67 1.46
N TYR A 625 -22.97 2.49 1.09
CA TYR A 625 -23.25 2.85 -0.29
C TYR A 625 -22.41 4.04 -0.76
N GLY A 626 -22.36 5.08 0.07
CA GLY A 626 -21.62 6.29 -0.24
C GLY A 626 -21.85 7.40 0.79
N ILE A 627 -21.05 8.45 0.68
CA ILE A 627 -21.07 9.58 1.61
C ILE A 627 -21.21 10.86 0.80
N THR A 628 -22.20 11.68 1.16
CA THR A 628 -22.47 12.96 0.51
C THR A 628 -22.38 14.08 1.52
N VAL A 629 -21.67 15.14 1.16
CA VAL A 629 -21.52 16.33 2.00
C VAL A 629 -22.12 17.53 1.27
N LYS A 630 -22.97 18.28 1.96
CA LYS A 630 -23.63 19.47 1.42
C LYS A 630 -23.65 20.56 2.47
N ARG A 631 -23.58 21.82 2.04
CA ARG A 631 -23.71 22.94 2.97
C ARG A 631 -25.06 22.89 3.68
N SER A 632 -25.06 23.01 5.00
CA SER A 632 -26.28 22.90 5.80
C SER A 632 -27.13 24.16 5.66
N PRO A 633 -28.46 24.02 5.46
CA PRO A 633 -29.37 25.16 5.44
C PRO A 633 -29.64 25.72 6.84
N ILE A 634 -29.27 25.00 7.91
CA ILE A 634 -29.56 25.37 9.30
C ILE A 634 -28.22 25.59 10.03
N CYS A 635 -27.79 26.84 10.09
CA CYS A 635 -26.58 27.29 10.78
C CYS A 635 -26.83 28.63 11.47
N ARG A 636 -25.98 28.95 12.46
CA ARG A 636 -25.88 30.35 12.92
C ARG A 636 -25.31 31.21 11.78
N PRO A 637 -25.65 32.51 11.69
CA PRO A 637 -25.20 33.37 10.60
C PRO A 637 -23.69 33.41 10.38
N ASP A 638 -22.90 33.28 11.45
CA ASP A 638 -21.43 33.26 11.41
C ASP A 638 -20.84 31.84 11.43
N SER A 639 -21.68 30.81 11.27
CA SER A 639 -21.25 29.41 11.24
C SER A 639 -21.14 28.88 9.81
N ASP A 640 -20.08 28.10 9.56
CA ASP A 640 -19.88 27.29 8.37
C ASP A 640 -20.20 25.83 8.70
N CYS A 641 -21.47 25.44 8.55
CA CYS A 641 -21.88 24.05 8.78
C CYS A 641 -22.28 23.28 7.53
N TRP A 642 -22.01 22.00 7.60
CA TRP A 642 -22.12 21.02 6.54
C TRP A 642 -22.92 19.82 7.04
N ASP A 643 -23.93 19.44 6.27
CA ASP A 643 -24.67 18.21 6.47
C ASP A 643 -23.91 17.07 5.80
N VAL A 644 -23.46 16.11 6.61
CA VAL A 644 -22.81 14.90 6.15
C VAL A 644 -23.83 13.77 6.19
N GLN A 645 -24.05 13.14 5.03
CA GLN A 645 -24.99 12.07 4.84
C GLN A 645 -24.24 10.79 4.49
N VAL A 646 -24.37 9.78 5.34
CA VAL A 646 -23.84 8.43 5.14
C VAL A 646 -24.99 7.53 4.73
N SER A 647 -24.91 6.99 3.53
CA SER A 647 -25.93 6.12 2.94
C SER A 647 -25.49 4.67 3.04
N MET A 648 -26.37 3.79 3.49
CA MET A 648 -26.12 2.36 3.61
C MET A 648 -27.23 1.55 2.93
N PHE A 649 -26.88 0.40 2.35
CA PHE A 649 -27.81 -0.45 1.61
C PHE A 649 -27.50 -1.94 1.81
N ASP A 650 -28.45 -2.80 1.47
CA ASP A 650 -28.29 -4.25 1.52
C ASP A 650 -27.83 -4.75 0.15
N ALA A 651 -26.60 -5.27 0.06
CA ALA A 651 -26.02 -5.73 -1.19
C ALA A 651 -26.61 -7.07 -1.67
N GLU A 652 -27.11 -7.90 -0.75
CA GLU A 652 -27.74 -9.18 -1.10
C GLU A 652 -29.20 -9.00 -1.53
N ASN A 653 -29.84 -7.91 -1.11
CA ASN A 653 -31.24 -7.63 -1.39
C ASN A 653 -31.49 -6.17 -1.77
N GLU A 654 -31.30 -5.86 -3.05
CA GLU A 654 -31.53 -4.53 -3.65
C GLU A 654 -32.98 -4.00 -3.49
N ARG A 655 -33.94 -4.87 -3.15
CA ARG A 655 -35.34 -4.45 -2.91
C ARG A 655 -35.55 -3.90 -1.50
N ARG A 656 -34.59 -4.07 -0.60
CA ARG A 656 -34.65 -3.56 0.76
C ARG A 656 -34.35 -2.07 0.77
N ALA A 657 -35.11 -1.32 1.56
CA ALA A 657 -34.88 0.11 1.72
C ALA A 657 -33.49 0.36 2.33
N GLY A 658 -32.72 1.24 1.71
CA GLY A 658 -31.48 1.76 2.28
C GLY A 658 -31.75 2.64 3.49
N ARG A 659 -30.68 2.98 4.20
CA ARG A 659 -30.73 3.81 5.40
C ARG A 659 -29.75 4.96 5.27
N VAL A 660 -30.22 6.16 5.55
CA VAL A 660 -29.41 7.37 5.52
C VAL A 660 -29.21 7.86 6.95
N TYR A 661 -27.97 8.13 7.31
CA TYR A 661 -27.56 8.79 8.55
C TYR A 661 -27.08 10.19 8.21
N ARG A 662 -27.66 11.20 8.85
CA ARG A 662 -27.25 12.60 8.68
C ARG A 662 -26.85 13.22 9.99
N PHE A 663 -25.69 13.86 10.01
CA PHE A 663 -25.24 14.72 11.09
C PHE A 663 -24.72 16.03 10.50
N THR A 664 -24.82 17.10 11.28
CA THR A 664 -24.38 18.43 10.87
C THR A 664 -23.09 18.76 11.60
N VAL A 665 -22.08 19.23 10.87
CA VAL A 665 -20.76 19.58 11.39
C VAL A 665 -20.53 21.06 11.18
N ASP A 666 -20.19 21.81 12.22
CA ASP A 666 -19.73 23.19 12.15
C ASP A 666 -18.20 23.21 12.11
N VAL A 667 -17.63 23.73 11.01
CA VAL A 667 -16.17 23.83 10.75
C VAL A 667 -15.66 25.28 10.78
N SER A 668 -16.42 26.18 11.40
CA SER A 668 -16.06 27.61 11.53
C SER A 668 -14.75 27.79 12.28
N GLU A 669 -14.54 26.97 13.31
CA GLU A 669 -13.35 26.99 14.14
C GLU A 669 -12.35 25.89 13.74
N VAL A 670 -11.13 26.00 14.25
CA VAL A 670 -10.07 24.99 14.03
C VAL A 670 -10.45 23.60 14.58
N LEU A 671 -11.28 23.58 15.63
CA LEU A 671 -11.89 22.38 16.19
C LEU A 671 -13.34 22.31 15.69
N PRO A 672 -13.66 21.43 14.72
CA PRO A 672 -15.02 21.25 14.30
C PRO A 672 -15.89 20.70 15.43
N VAL A 673 -17.18 20.99 15.38
CA VAL A 673 -18.16 20.49 16.37
C VAL A 673 -19.39 19.91 15.69
N THR A 674 -19.99 18.89 16.30
CA THR A 674 -21.28 18.36 15.86
C THR A 674 -22.41 19.25 16.33
N VAL A 675 -23.39 19.52 15.45
CA VAL A 675 -24.56 20.34 15.74
C VAL A 675 -25.79 19.46 15.85
N GLY A 676 -26.31 19.33 17.07
CA GLY A 676 -27.49 18.51 17.35
C GLY A 676 -27.21 17.01 17.35
N THR A 677 -28.27 16.20 17.27
CA THR A 677 -28.19 14.74 17.25
C THR A 677 -28.18 14.19 15.82
N ALA A 678 -27.48 13.06 15.63
CA ALA A 678 -27.53 12.32 14.37
C ALA A 678 -28.98 11.88 14.08
N ARG A 679 -29.42 12.07 12.84
CA ARG A 679 -30.74 11.67 12.36
C ARG A 679 -30.58 10.47 11.45
N ALA A 680 -31.52 9.54 11.51
CA ALA A 680 -31.54 8.38 10.62
C ALA A 680 -32.95 8.14 10.08
N TRP A 681 -33.06 7.78 8.79
CA TRP A 681 -34.32 7.39 8.17
C TRP A 681 -34.08 6.40 7.03
N SER A 682 -35.13 5.68 6.62
CA SER A 682 -35.08 4.75 5.50
C SER A 682 -35.48 5.43 4.20
N VAL A 683 -34.85 5.05 3.09
CA VAL A 683 -35.12 5.55 1.74
C VAL A 683 -35.11 4.39 0.75
N PRO A 684 -35.90 4.46 -0.35
CA PRO A 684 -35.77 3.49 -1.43
C PRO A 684 -34.39 3.59 -2.08
N LEU A 685 -33.87 2.48 -2.60
CA LEU A 685 -32.54 2.43 -3.22
C LEU A 685 -32.39 3.43 -4.38
N SER A 686 -33.46 3.67 -5.14
CA SER A 686 -33.51 4.66 -6.22
C SER A 686 -33.31 6.11 -5.79
N ALA A 687 -33.40 6.41 -4.48
CA ALA A 687 -33.21 7.74 -3.93
C ALA A 687 -31.83 7.95 -3.27
N LEU A 688 -30.94 6.95 -3.35
CA LEU A 688 -29.57 7.04 -2.80
C LEU A 688 -28.55 7.66 -3.78
N GLY A 689 -28.90 7.76 -5.06
CA GLY A 689 -28.04 8.29 -6.14
C GLY A 689 -28.08 9.80 -6.29
#